data_AF-A0A2R9A3W9-F1
#
_entry.id   AF-A0A2R9A3W9-F1
#
_cell.length_a   1.000
_cell.length_b   1.000
_cell.length_c   1.000
_cell.angle_alpha   90.00
_cell.angle_beta   90.00
_cell.angle_gamma   90.00
#
_symmetry.space_group_name_H-M   'P 1'
#
loop_
_entity.id
_entity.type
_entity.pdbx_description
1 polymer ?
#
loop_
_entity_poly.entity_id
_entity_poly.type
_entity_poly.pdbx_seq_one_letter_code
_entity_poly.pdbx_strand_id
1 'polypeptide(L)'
;MDVYPPRRQGLPRARSPGGSSRGSPSVSCSRLRQVQSILTQSSKSRPDGILCILGIDSRYNEGCRELANYLLFGLYNQNTSDFEKTGFSEEVLDDVIILIKSDSVHLYCNPVNFRYLLPYVAHWRNLHFHCMTENEYEDEEAAEEFKITSFVDMVRDCSRIGIPYSSQGHLQIFDMFVVEKWPIVQAFALEGIGGDGFFTMKYELQDVSLNLWNVYSKMDPMSLESLLSDDLVAFEHQWTSFFANFDTEIPFLLELSESQAGEPFRSYFSHGMISSHITENSPNRQPFVLFGNHSTRENLNAGNFNFPSEGHLVRSTGPGGSFAKHMVAQCVSPKGPLACSRTYFFGATHVPYLGGDSKLPKKTEQMRALPSVICVLFPAVKANCRSMADIFYKEFFFFACMAVYDIPDLLGGNGCLGSVVFSESFLTSQILVKEKDGTVTTETSSVVLTAAVPRFCSWLVEDNEVKLSEKTQQAVRGDESFLGTYLTGGEGAYLYSSNLQSWPEEGNVHFFSSGLLFSHCRHGSIIISKDHMNSISFYDGDSTSTVAALLIDFKSSLLPHLPVHFHGSSNFLMIALFPKSKIYQAFYSEVFSLWKQQDNSGISLKVIQEDGLSVEQKRLHSSAQKLFSALSQPAGEKRSSLKLLSAKLPELDWFLQHFAISSISQEPVMRTHLPVLLQQAEINTTHRIESDKVIISIVTGLPGCHASELCAFLVTLHKECGRWMVYRQIMDSSECFHAAHFQRYLSSAVEAQQNRSVRQSAYIRKKTRLLVVLQGYTDVIDVVQALQTHPDSNVKASFTIGAITACVEPMSCYMEHRTVKAKLSLVLFPGLVSNVVFTSHTTEQRHPLLVQLQSLIRAANPAAAFILAENGIVTRNEDIELILSENSFSSPEMLRSRYLMYPGWYEGKLNAGSVYPLMVQICVWFGRPLEKTRFVAKCKAIQSSIKPSPFSGNIYHILGKVKFSDSERTMEVCYNTLANSLSIMPVLEGPTPPPDSKSVSQDSSGQQECYLVFIGCSLKEDSIKDWLRQSAKQKPQRKALKTRGMLTQQEIRSIHVKRHLEPLPAGYFYNGTQFVNFFGDKTDFHPLMDQFMNDYVEEANREIEKYNQELEQQEYHDLFELKP
;
A
#
# COMPACT_ATOMS: atom_id res chain seq x y z
N MET A 1 1.21 -58.16 15.56
CA MET A 1 0.51 -58.07 14.25
C MET A 1 -0.36 -56.85 14.36
N ASP A 2 0.26 -55.72 14.07
CA ASP A 2 -0.24 -54.40 14.44
C ASP A 2 -1.22 -53.87 13.40
N VAL A 3 -2.38 -53.49 13.92
CA VAL A 3 -3.47 -52.83 13.19
C VAL A 3 -3.08 -51.36 13.03
N TYR A 4 -2.79 -50.95 11.80
CA TYR A 4 -2.56 -49.54 11.45
C TYR A 4 -3.90 -48.78 11.39
N PRO A 5 -4.00 -47.57 11.98
CA PRO A 5 -5.17 -46.71 11.83
C PRO A 5 -5.19 -45.99 10.47
N PRO A 6 -6.36 -45.50 10.00
CA PRO A 6 -6.50 -44.90 8.69
C PRO A 6 -5.78 -43.54 8.63
N ARG A 7 -4.98 -43.33 7.57
CA ARG A 7 -4.33 -42.07 7.25
C ARG A 7 -5.38 -40.98 7.02
N ARG A 8 -5.51 -40.02 7.95
CA ARG A 8 -6.05 -38.69 7.64
C ARG A 8 -5.13 -38.06 6.59
N GLN A 9 -5.67 -37.78 5.39
CA GLN A 9 -5.02 -36.89 4.43
C GLN A 9 -4.88 -35.52 5.09
N GLY A 10 -3.66 -35.15 5.47
CA GLY A 10 -3.37 -33.80 5.91
C GLY A 10 -3.52 -32.86 4.72
N LEU A 11 -4.38 -31.84 4.86
CA LEU A 11 -4.40 -30.66 4.00
C LEU A 11 -2.95 -30.18 3.78
N PRO A 12 -2.53 -29.92 2.53
CA PRO A 12 -1.20 -29.41 2.27
C PRO A 12 -1.04 -28.08 3.02
N ARG A 13 -0.03 -28.00 3.89
CA ARG A 13 0.47 -26.72 4.41
C ARG A 13 0.76 -25.86 3.18
N ALA A 14 -0.06 -24.83 2.95
CA ALA A 14 0.20 -23.82 1.94
C ALA A 14 1.61 -23.26 2.19
N ARG A 15 2.58 -23.72 1.38
CA ARG A 15 3.87 -23.06 1.30
C ARG A 15 3.58 -21.66 0.80
N SER A 16 3.87 -20.67 1.63
CA SER A 16 3.88 -19.26 1.25
C SER A 16 4.61 -19.10 -0.09
N PRO A 17 3.95 -18.60 -1.15
CA PRO A 17 4.60 -18.41 -2.44
C PRO A 17 5.75 -17.42 -2.23
N GLY A 18 6.97 -17.89 -2.46
CA GLY A 18 8.16 -17.08 -2.34
C GLY A 18 8.26 -16.06 -3.47
N GLY A 19 8.49 -14.81 -3.08
CA GLY A 19 9.29 -13.79 -3.78
C GLY A 19 8.99 -13.54 -5.26
N SER A 20 8.14 -12.54 -5.54
CA SER A 20 8.33 -11.51 -6.59
C SER A 20 7.07 -10.65 -6.82
N SER A 21 5.87 -11.06 -6.39
CA SER A 21 4.61 -10.39 -6.82
C SER A 21 3.63 -10.00 -5.71
N ARG A 22 4.05 -9.93 -4.44
CA ARG A 22 3.18 -9.34 -3.40
C ARG A 22 3.25 -7.82 -3.52
N GLY A 23 2.24 -7.24 -4.19
CA GLY A 23 2.14 -5.78 -4.33
C GLY A 23 2.12 -5.08 -2.97
N SER A 24 2.75 -3.91 -2.90
CA SER A 24 2.80 -3.11 -1.67
C SER A 24 1.38 -2.71 -1.20
N PRO A 25 1.07 -2.80 0.12
CA PRO A 25 -0.19 -2.32 0.67
C PRO A 25 -0.57 -0.90 0.24
N SER A 26 0.43 -0.01 0.15
CA SER A 26 0.21 1.38 -0.23
C SER A 26 -0.22 1.54 -1.69
N VAL A 27 0.29 0.69 -2.58
CA VAL A 27 -0.12 0.68 -3.99
C VAL A 27 -1.52 0.11 -4.12
N SER A 28 -1.84 -0.96 -3.38
CA SER A 28 -3.19 -1.55 -3.34
C SER A 28 -4.24 -0.50 -2.92
N CYS A 29 -3.99 0.22 -1.82
CA CYS A 29 -4.85 1.32 -1.39
C CYS A 29 -4.91 2.48 -2.39
N SER A 30 -3.79 2.81 -3.06
CA SER A 30 -3.76 3.84 -4.10
C SER A 30 -4.64 3.48 -5.28
N ARG A 31 -4.50 2.25 -5.83
CA ARG A 31 -5.33 1.75 -6.94
C ARG A 31 -6.81 1.79 -6.60
N LEU A 32 -7.18 1.32 -5.40
CA LEU A 32 -8.56 1.39 -4.92
C LEU A 32 -9.08 2.85 -4.88
N ARG A 33 -8.31 3.78 -4.29
CA ARG A 33 -8.69 5.21 -4.24
C ARG A 33 -8.87 5.81 -5.63
N GLN A 34 -8.03 5.43 -6.60
CA GLN A 34 -8.17 5.90 -7.97
C GLN A 34 -9.46 5.38 -8.63
N VAL A 35 -9.86 4.13 -8.37
CA VAL A 35 -11.16 3.59 -8.82
C VAL A 35 -12.32 4.31 -8.11
N GLN A 36 -12.24 4.48 -6.79
CA GLN A 36 -13.24 5.23 -6.00
C GLN A 36 -13.37 6.70 -6.46
N SER A 37 -12.30 7.28 -7.01
CA SER A 37 -12.34 8.66 -7.53
C SER A 37 -13.39 8.84 -8.64
N ILE A 38 -13.68 7.79 -9.42
CA ILE A 38 -14.73 7.78 -10.45
C ILE A 38 -16.10 8.05 -9.82
N LEU A 39 -16.35 7.52 -8.62
CA LEU A 39 -17.61 7.67 -7.88
C LEU A 39 -17.76 9.07 -7.26
N THR A 40 -16.63 9.75 -6.99
CA THR A 40 -16.61 11.08 -6.34
C THR A 40 -16.64 12.26 -7.32
N GLN A 41 -16.49 12.01 -8.63
CA GLN A 41 -16.47 13.07 -9.64
C GLN A 41 -17.84 13.78 -9.73
N SER A 42 -17.80 15.10 -9.93
CA SER A 42 -18.98 15.96 -10.04
C SER A 42 -19.67 15.80 -11.41
N SER A 43 -20.32 14.66 -11.65
CA SER A 43 -21.17 14.41 -12.82
C SER A 43 -22.60 14.10 -12.40
N LYS A 44 -23.59 14.47 -13.22
CA LYS A 44 -25.02 14.23 -12.93
C LYS A 44 -25.40 12.73 -13.00
N SER A 45 -24.63 11.91 -13.70
CA SER A 45 -24.82 10.47 -13.93
C SER A 45 -23.69 9.62 -13.31
N ARG A 46 -23.39 9.87 -12.03
CA ARG A 46 -22.40 9.09 -11.29
C ARG A 46 -23.01 7.78 -10.76
N PRO A 47 -22.28 6.66 -10.81
CA PRO A 47 -22.70 5.46 -10.12
C PRO A 47 -22.47 5.60 -8.60
N ASP A 48 -23.28 4.92 -7.80
CA ASP A 48 -23.11 4.87 -6.34
C ASP A 48 -22.07 3.80 -5.94
N GLY A 49 -21.90 2.78 -6.78
CA GLY A 49 -20.83 1.78 -6.67
C GLY A 49 -20.48 1.14 -8.01
N ILE A 50 -19.29 0.56 -8.09
CA ILE A 50 -18.81 -0.23 -9.24
C ILE A 50 -18.86 -1.72 -8.86
N LEU A 51 -19.63 -2.50 -9.62
CA LEU A 51 -19.84 -3.92 -9.39
C LEU A 51 -18.96 -4.75 -10.33
N CYS A 52 -18.12 -5.59 -9.74
CA CYS A 52 -17.20 -6.49 -10.42
C CYS A 52 -17.51 -7.93 -10.00
N ILE A 53 -17.98 -8.74 -10.94
CA ILE A 53 -18.33 -10.16 -10.72
C ILE A 53 -17.40 -11.01 -11.59
N LEU A 54 -16.68 -11.95 -10.98
CA LEU A 54 -15.75 -12.84 -11.69
C LEU A 54 -16.41 -14.18 -12.07
N GLY A 55 -15.73 -14.93 -12.94
CA GLY A 55 -16.10 -16.30 -13.27
C GLY A 55 -17.45 -16.46 -13.98
N ILE A 56 -18.06 -17.62 -13.76
CA ILE A 56 -19.32 -18.03 -14.39
C ILE A 56 -20.48 -17.10 -14.06
N ASP A 57 -20.48 -16.46 -12.88
CA ASP A 57 -21.55 -15.59 -12.39
C ASP A 57 -21.71 -14.31 -13.21
N SER A 58 -20.69 -13.87 -13.95
CA SER A 58 -20.77 -12.80 -14.96
C SER A 58 -20.65 -13.31 -16.40
N ARG A 59 -20.72 -14.63 -16.60
CA ARG A 59 -20.40 -15.30 -17.87
C ARG A 59 -18.99 -14.96 -18.36
N TYR A 60 -18.01 -14.94 -17.45
CA TYR A 60 -16.60 -14.65 -17.70
C TYR A 60 -16.39 -13.27 -18.33
N ASN A 61 -17.03 -12.23 -17.76
CA ASN A 61 -16.88 -10.88 -18.29
C ASN A 61 -15.42 -10.38 -18.15
N GLU A 62 -14.83 -10.02 -19.29
CA GLU A 62 -13.43 -9.59 -19.38
C GLU A 62 -13.15 -8.25 -18.69
N GLY A 63 -14.09 -7.31 -18.70
CA GLY A 63 -13.93 -6.02 -18.03
C GLY A 63 -13.90 -6.15 -16.50
N CYS A 64 -14.74 -7.02 -15.93
CA CYS A 64 -14.66 -7.40 -14.51
C CYS A 64 -13.30 -8.02 -14.17
N ARG A 65 -12.83 -8.97 -14.99
CA ARG A 65 -11.53 -9.61 -14.79
C ARG A 65 -10.37 -8.62 -14.85
N GLU A 66 -10.40 -7.68 -15.79
CA GLU A 66 -9.42 -6.60 -15.90
C GLU A 66 -9.40 -5.71 -14.64
N LEU A 67 -10.56 -5.32 -14.12
CA LEU A 67 -10.66 -4.54 -12.87
C LEU A 67 -10.10 -5.31 -11.66
N ALA A 68 -10.44 -6.59 -11.53
CA ALA A 68 -9.91 -7.42 -10.45
C ALA A 68 -8.39 -7.57 -10.56
N ASN A 69 -7.85 -7.79 -11.76
CA ASN A 69 -6.41 -7.86 -12.00
C ASN A 69 -5.69 -6.55 -11.72
N TYR A 70 -6.30 -5.42 -12.05
CA TYR A 70 -5.77 -4.11 -11.65
C TYR A 70 -5.68 -3.99 -10.13
N LEU A 71 -6.74 -4.30 -9.39
CA LEU A 71 -6.75 -4.17 -7.93
C LEU A 71 -5.87 -5.20 -7.20
N LEU A 72 -5.73 -6.41 -7.77
CA LEU A 72 -5.10 -7.57 -7.13
C LEU A 72 -3.79 -7.98 -7.81
N PHE A 73 -3.13 -7.05 -8.50
CA PHE A 73 -1.79 -7.22 -9.10
C PHE A 73 -1.67 -8.42 -10.06
N GLY A 74 -2.69 -8.65 -10.88
CA GLY A 74 -2.69 -9.71 -11.89
C GLY A 74 -2.95 -11.11 -11.32
N LEU A 75 -3.54 -11.22 -10.12
CA LEU A 75 -3.86 -12.51 -9.49
C LEU A 75 -4.66 -13.47 -10.39
N TYR A 76 -5.51 -12.94 -11.26
CA TYR A 76 -6.38 -13.66 -12.19
C TYR A 76 -5.87 -13.60 -13.64
N ASN A 77 -4.59 -13.27 -13.87
CA ASN A 77 -4.01 -13.35 -15.21
C ASN A 77 -3.65 -14.80 -15.56
N GLN A 78 -4.02 -15.20 -16.79
CA GLN A 78 -3.84 -16.56 -17.30
C GLN A 78 -2.37 -16.87 -17.59
N ASN A 79 -1.63 -17.34 -16.59
CA ASN A 79 -0.51 -18.24 -16.80
C ASN A 79 -0.89 -19.60 -16.25
N THR A 80 -1.20 -20.55 -17.15
CA THR A 80 -1.61 -21.93 -16.85
C THR A 80 -0.67 -22.64 -15.86
N SER A 81 0.61 -22.21 -15.82
CA SER A 81 1.64 -22.73 -14.92
C SER A 81 1.52 -22.32 -13.45
N ASP A 82 0.76 -21.28 -13.10
CA ASP A 82 0.59 -20.85 -11.70
C ASP A 82 -0.61 -21.51 -11.01
N PHE A 83 -1.64 -21.92 -11.76
CA PHE A 83 -2.79 -22.69 -11.25
C PHE A 83 -2.40 -24.12 -10.81
N GLU A 84 -1.44 -24.75 -11.49
CA GLU A 84 -0.89 -26.04 -11.06
C GLU A 84 -0.19 -25.98 -9.69
N LYS A 85 0.23 -24.79 -9.24
CA LYS A 85 0.86 -24.59 -7.93
C LYS A 85 -0.14 -24.42 -6.79
N THR A 86 -1.36 -23.96 -7.06
CA THR A 86 -2.38 -23.71 -6.03
C THR A 86 -3.21 -24.95 -5.73
N GLY A 87 -3.38 -25.85 -6.70
CA GLY A 87 -4.10 -27.12 -6.55
C GLY A 87 -5.63 -26.99 -6.56
N PHE A 88 -6.19 -25.85 -6.97
CA PHE A 88 -7.62 -25.58 -7.09
C PHE A 88 -7.99 -25.21 -8.54
N SER A 89 -9.24 -25.47 -8.96
CA SER A 89 -9.73 -25.10 -10.30
C SER A 89 -9.96 -23.60 -10.45
N GLU A 90 -9.98 -23.11 -11.69
CA GLU A 90 -10.29 -21.70 -12.02
C GLU A 90 -11.67 -21.29 -11.49
N GLU A 91 -12.67 -22.17 -11.58
CA GLU A 91 -14.03 -21.93 -11.07
C GLU A 91 -14.07 -21.63 -9.56
N VAL A 92 -13.24 -22.32 -8.76
CA VAL A 92 -13.16 -22.07 -7.31
C VAL A 92 -12.49 -20.74 -7.02
N LEU A 93 -11.49 -20.34 -7.82
CA LEU A 93 -10.74 -19.11 -7.61
C LEU A 93 -11.52 -17.88 -8.08
N ASP A 94 -12.33 -18.03 -9.12
CA ASP A 94 -13.12 -16.96 -9.72
C ASP A 94 -14.46 -16.71 -9.00
N ASP A 95 -14.83 -17.51 -7.99
CA ASP A 95 -16.02 -17.29 -7.14
C ASP A 95 -15.80 -16.11 -6.17
N VAL A 96 -15.85 -14.90 -6.73
CA VAL A 96 -15.58 -13.62 -6.05
C VAL A 96 -16.46 -12.51 -6.63
N ILE A 97 -17.09 -11.73 -5.74
CA ILE A 97 -17.87 -10.53 -6.10
C ILE A 97 -17.29 -9.34 -5.34
N ILE A 98 -16.94 -8.27 -6.04
CA ILE A 98 -16.41 -7.04 -5.47
C ILE A 98 -17.37 -5.90 -5.80
N LEU A 99 -17.86 -5.20 -4.77
CA LEU A 99 -18.59 -3.95 -4.92
C LEU A 99 -17.80 -2.81 -4.27
N ILE A 100 -17.35 -1.87 -5.10
CA ILE A 100 -16.57 -0.71 -4.67
C ILE A 100 -17.51 0.48 -4.54
N LYS A 101 -17.66 1.02 -3.33
CA LYS A 101 -18.40 2.26 -3.04
C LYS A 101 -17.42 3.40 -2.77
N SER A 102 -17.92 4.63 -2.64
CA SER A 102 -17.08 5.82 -2.45
C SER A 102 -16.21 5.78 -1.20
N ASP A 103 -16.67 5.12 -0.14
CA ASP A 103 -16.05 5.08 1.18
C ASP A 103 -15.93 3.67 1.78
N SER A 104 -16.42 2.63 1.10
CA SER A 104 -16.35 1.23 1.54
C SER A 104 -16.17 0.26 0.36
N VAL A 105 -15.75 -0.97 0.68
CA VAL A 105 -15.67 -2.06 -0.29
C VAL A 105 -16.34 -3.29 0.31
N HIS A 106 -17.23 -3.92 -0.45
CA HIS A 106 -17.79 -5.21 -0.08
C HIS A 106 -17.18 -6.28 -0.99
N LEU A 107 -16.77 -7.39 -0.38
CA LEU A 107 -16.09 -8.50 -1.04
C LEU A 107 -16.73 -9.80 -0.57
N TYR A 108 -17.47 -10.45 -1.47
CA TYR A 108 -17.86 -11.84 -1.29
C TYR A 108 -16.76 -12.75 -1.84
N CYS A 109 -16.44 -13.81 -1.11
CA CYS A 109 -15.55 -14.87 -1.56
C CYS A 109 -15.79 -16.16 -0.76
N ASN A 110 -15.53 -17.30 -1.39
CA ASN A 110 -15.50 -18.58 -0.67
C ASN A 110 -14.32 -18.69 0.34
N PRO A 111 -14.34 -19.66 1.27
CA PRO A 111 -13.31 -19.79 2.30
C PRO A 111 -11.89 -20.05 1.77
N VAL A 112 -11.77 -20.60 0.55
CA VAL A 112 -10.49 -20.84 -0.12
C VAL A 112 -9.89 -19.49 -0.56
N ASN A 113 -10.67 -18.70 -1.29
CA ASN A 113 -10.29 -17.37 -1.78
C ASN A 113 -9.99 -16.40 -0.63
N PHE A 114 -10.70 -16.50 0.50
CA PHE A 114 -10.43 -15.66 1.67
C PHE A 114 -8.94 -15.65 2.04
N ARG A 115 -8.25 -16.80 2.02
CA ARG A 115 -6.82 -16.89 2.38
C ARG A 115 -5.90 -16.27 1.33
N TYR A 116 -6.27 -16.36 0.05
CA TYR A 116 -5.49 -15.82 -1.07
C TYR A 116 -5.68 -14.32 -1.25
N LEU A 117 -6.90 -13.81 -1.02
CA LEU A 117 -7.25 -12.40 -1.15
C LEU A 117 -6.75 -11.57 0.02
N LEU A 118 -6.71 -12.14 1.24
CA LEU A 118 -6.37 -11.42 2.47
C LEU A 118 -5.13 -10.51 2.36
N PRO A 119 -3.97 -10.98 1.84
CA PRO A 119 -2.78 -10.14 1.76
C PRO A 119 -2.95 -8.90 0.88
N TYR A 120 -3.85 -8.95 -0.11
CA TYR A 120 -4.08 -7.87 -1.07
C TYR A 120 -5.08 -6.83 -0.55
N VAL A 121 -6.13 -7.29 0.13
CA VAL A 121 -7.29 -6.45 0.49
C VAL A 121 -7.36 -6.08 1.96
N ALA A 122 -6.66 -6.77 2.88
CA ALA A 122 -6.80 -6.53 4.32
C ALA A 122 -6.46 -5.09 4.78
N HIS A 123 -5.75 -4.35 3.94
CA HIS A 123 -5.37 -2.96 4.15
C HIS A 123 -6.41 -1.94 3.64
N TRP A 124 -7.42 -2.39 2.90
CA TRP A 124 -8.47 -1.53 2.35
C TRP A 124 -9.33 -0.97 3.48
N ARG A 125 -9.60 0.34 3.40
CA ARG A 125 -10.44 1.04 4.36
C ARG A 125 -11.89 0.57 4.20
N ASN A 126 -12.57 0.34 5.32
CA ASN A 126 -13.98 -0.07 5.34
C ASN A 126 -14.26 -1.27 4.42
N LEU A 127 -13.40 -2.29 4.48
CA LEU A 127 -13.61 -3.57 3.80
C LEU A 127 -14.60 -4.46 4.56
N HIS A 128 -15.58 -5.00 3.84
CA HIS A 128 -16.58 -5.94 4.33
C HIS A 128 -16.42 -7.28 3.62
N PHE A 129 -16.02 -8.31 4.37
CA PHE A 129 -15.99 -9.68 3.88
C PHE A 129 -17.32 -10.36 4.09
N HIS A 130 -17.89 -10.88 3.00
CA HIS A 130 -19.00 -11.82 3.01
C HIS A 130 -18.43 -13.21 2.72
N CYS A 131 -18.09 -13.94 3.77
CA CYS A 131 -17.44 -15.25 3.67
C CYS A 131 -17.90 -16.13 4.83
N MET A 132 -18.42 -17.31 4.49
CA MET A 132 -18.75 -18.36 5.47
C MET A 132 -17.48 -18.96 6.08
N THR A 133 -17.63 -19.69 7.18
CA THR A 133 -16.55 -20.52 7.71
C THR A 133 -16.38 -21.80 6.87
N GLU A 134 -15.23 -22.46 7.01
CA GLU A 134 -14.93 -23.70 6.27
C GLU A 134 -15.96 -24.81 6.56
N ASN A 135 -16.49 -24.88 7.78
CA ASN A 135 -17.48 -25.88 8.17
C ASN A 135 -18.89 -25.57 7.63
N GLU A 136 -19.27 -24.29 7.59
CA GLU A 136 -20.58 -23.87 7.09
C GLU A 136 -20.67 -24.00 5.57
N TYR A 137 -19.54 -23.85 4.87
CA TYR A 137 -19.45 -23.96 3.43
C TYR A 137 -19.51 -25.41 2.92
N GLU A 138 -19.49 -26.42 3.81
CA GLU A 138 -19.68 -27.82 3.41
C GLU A 138 -21.11 -28.10 2.90
N ASP A 139 -22.08 -27.25 3.28
CA ASP A 139 -23.45 -27.28 2.78
C ASP A 139 -23.56 -26.40 1.52
N GLU A 140 -23.61 -27.05 0.35
CA GLU A 140 -23.66 -26.36 -0.96
C GLU A 140 -24.92 -25.51 -1.13
N GLU A 141 -26.07 -25.94 -0.60
CA GLU A 141 -27.33 -25.20 -0.72
C GLU A 141 -27.25 -23.92 0.13
N ALA A 142 -26.82 -24.05 1.39
CA ALA A 142 -26.61 -22.91 2.27
C ALA A 142 -25.54 -21.94 1.73
N ALA A 143 -24.49 -22.45 1.07
CA ALA A 143 -23.45 -21.63 0.46
C ALA A 143 -23.97 -20.78 -0.71
N GLU A 144 -24.78 -21.37 -1.59
CA GLU A 144 -25.41 -20.64 -2.70
C GLU A 144 -26.44 -19.61 -2.20
N GLU A 145 -27.27 -19.96 -1.21
CA GLU A 145 -28.18 -19.00 -0.57
C GLU A 145 -27.43 -17.85 0.08
N PHE A 146 -26.31 -18.13 0.76
CA PHE A 146 -25.47 -17.13 1.39
C PHE A 146 -24.84 -16.19 0.35
N LYS A 147 -24.40 -16.70 -0.80
CA LYS A 147 -23.89 -15.88 -1.91
C LYS A 147 -24.94 -14.91 -2.43
N ILE A 148 -26.16 -15.38 -2.66
CA ILE A 148 -27.28 -14.57 -3.16
C ILE A 148 -27.67 -13.49 -2.13
N THR A 149 -27.84 -13.86 -0.87
CA THR A 149 -28.18 -12.92 0.20
C THR A 149 -27.09 -11.88 0.44
N SER A 150 -25.81 -12.29 0.35
CA SER A 150 -24.66 -11.39 0.37
C SER A 150 -24.71 -10.39 -0.78
N PHE A 151 -24.98 -10.86 -2.00
CA PHE A 151 -25.11 -9.99 -3.17
C PHE A 151 -26.23 -8.96 -2.99
N VAL A 152 -27.40 -9.36 -2.49
CA VAL A 152 -28.52 -8.46 -2.17
C VAL A 152 -28.12 -7.41 -1.13
N ASP A 153 -27.42 -7.81 -0.06
CA ASP A 153 -26.96 -6.89 0.98
C ASP A 153 -25.94 -5.87 0.44
N MET A 154 -25.03 -6.31 -0.43
CA MET A 154 -24.02 -5.45 -1.06
C MET A 154 -24.66 -4.28 -1.81
N VAL A 155 -25.68 -4.55 -2.64
CA VAL A 155 -26.29 -3.56 -3.55
C VAL A 155 -27.42 -2.73 -2.93
N ARG A 156 -27.94 -3.10 -1.74
CA ARG A 156 -29.15 -2.53 -1.13
C ARG A 156 -29.18 -1.00 -1.05
N ASP A 157 -28.03 -0.38 -0.78
CA ASP A 157 -27.91 1.08 -0.59
C ASP A 157 -27.51 1.83 -1.87
N CYS A 158 -27.49 1.15 -3.02
CA CYS A 158 -27.19 1.74 -4.32
C CYS A 158 -28.47 2.06 -5.09
N SER A 159 -28.48 3.10 -5.92
CA SER A 159 -29.53 3.34 -6.91
C SER A 159 -28.98 3.20 -8.34
N ARG A 160 -27.72 3.61 -8.54
CA ARG A 160 -26.99 3.50 -9.81
C ARG A 160 -25.75 2.65 -9.64
N ILE A 161 -25.54 1.69 -10.53
CA ILE A 161 -24.42 0.75 -10.46
C ILE A 161 -23.60 0.82 -11.76
N GLY A 162 -22.29 1.03 -11.60
CA GLY A 162 -21.32 0.99 -12.69
C GLY A 162 -20.87 -0.44 -12.97
N ILE A 163 -20.89 -0.85 -14.23
CA ILE A 163 -20.42 -2.16 -14.69
C ILE A 163 -19.17 -1.96 -15.57
N PRO A 164 -18.02 -2.60 -15.25
CA PRO A 164 -16.88 -2.66 -16.14
C PRO A 164 -17.18 -3.65 -17.28
N TYR A 165 -17.95 -3.20 -18.28
CA TYR A 165 -18.54 -4.09 -19.28
C TYR A 165 -17.53 -4.57 -20.34
N SER A 166 -16.60 -3.70 -20.74
CA SER A 166 -15.63 -3.90 -21.83
C SER A 166 -14.19 -3.95 -21.30
N SER A 167 -13.32 -4.72 -21.98
CA SER A 167 -11.87 -4.74 -21.70
C SER A 167 -11.10 -3.81 -22.64
N GLN A 168 -9.92 -3.34 -22.21
CA GLN A 168 -9.09 -2.44 -23.00
C GLN A 168 -8.75 -3.05 -24.38
N GLY A 169 -9.05 -2.31 -25.46
CA GLY A 169 -8.87 -2.76 -26.85
C GLY A 169 -10.06 -3.50 -27.46
N HIS A 170 -11.06 -3.90 -26.66
CA HIS A 170 -12.27 -4.60 -27.11
C HIS A 170 -13.54 -3.90 -26.60
N LEU A 171 -13.87 -2.75 -27.20
CA LEU A 171 -15.07 -1.99 -26.85
C LEU A 171 -16.34 -2.71 -27.34
N GLN A 172 -17.23 -3.04 -26.41
CA GLN A 172 -18.53 -3.63 -26.70
C GLN A 172 -19.65 -2.58 -26.54
N ILE A 173 -20.74 -2.73 -27.28
CA ILE A 173 -21.94 -1.90 -27.09
C ILE A 173 -22.59 -2.34 -25.78
N PHE A 174 -22.73 -1.41 -24.83
CA PHE A 174 -23.35 -1.69 -23.54
C PHE A 174 -24.82 -2.09 -23.71
N ASP A 175 -25.17 -3.30 -23.25
CA ASP A 175 -26.54 -3.81 -23.24
C ASP A 175 -26.89 -4.29 -21.82
N MET A 176 -27.75 -3.54 -21.16
CA MET A 176 -28.24 -3.83 -19.82
C MET A 176 -28.95 -5.19 -19.74
N PHE A 177 -29.59 -5.66 -20.82
CA PHE A 177 -30.27 -6.95 -20.85
C PHE A 177 -29.30 -8.13 -20.96
N VAL A 178 -28.05 -7.90 -21.36
CA VAL A 178 -26.98 -8.92 -21.27
C VAL A 178 -26.57 -9.09 -19.82
N VAL A 179 -26.47 -8.01 -19.06
CA VAL A 179 -26.17 -8.04 -17.62
C VAL A 179 -27.30 -8.72 -16.84
N GLU A 180 -28.57 -8.45 -17.17
CA GLU A 180 -29.72 -9.15 -16.56
C GLU A 180 -29.70 -10.68 -16.79
N LYS A 181 -28.94 -11.18 -17.77
CA LYS A 181 -28.77 -12.62 -18.04
C LYS A 181 -27.61 -13.26 -17.30
N TRP A 182 -26.87 -12.51 -16.49
CA TRP A 182 -25.79 -13.03 -15.65
C TRP A 182 -26.38 -13.89 -14.52
N PRO A 183 -25.87 -15.11 -14.25
CA PRO A 183 -26.46 -16.02 -13.28
C PRO A 183 -26.75 -15.41 -11.90
N ILE A 184 -25.80 -14.70 -11.30
CA ILE A 184 -26.01 -14.06 -9.98
C ILE A 184 -27.04 -12.92 -10.03
N VAL A 185 -27.10 -12.20 -11.16
CA VAL A 185 -28.09 -11.12 -11.38
C VAL A 185 -29.48 -11.72 -11.56
N GLN A 186 -29.60 -12.87 -12.22
CA GLN A 186 -30.88 -13.60 -12.30
C GLN A 186 -31.32 -14.14 -10.94
N ALA A 187 -30.36 -14.62 -10.13
CA ALA A 187 -30.64 -15.11 -8.79
C ALA A 187 -31.16 -14.01 -7.85
N PHE A 188 -30.86 -12.74 -8.12
CA PHE A 188 -31.43 -11.59 -7.40
C PHE A 188 -32.97 -11.57 -7.46
N ALA A 189 -33.59 -12.08 -8.52
CA ALA A 189 -35.04 -12.08 -8.68
C ALA A 189 -35.76 -13.21 -7.93
N LEU A 190 -35.03 -14.14 -7.28
CA LEU A 190 -35.63 -15.26 -6.55
C LEU A 190 -36.44 -14.77 -5.33
N GLU A 191 -37.68 -15.23 -5.22
CA GLU A 191 -38.56 -14.87 -4.10
C GLU A 191 -38.04 -15.45 -2.78
N GLY A 192 -38.02 -14.64 -1.72
CA GLY A 192 -37.68 -15.06 -0.36
C GLY A 192 -36.19 -15.00 0.01
N ILE A 193 -35.29 -15.26 -0.95
CA ILE A 193 -33.83 -15.23 -0.75
C ILE A 193 -33.19 -14.04 -1.49
N GLY A 194 -33.72 -13.72 -2.67
CA GLY A 194 -33.27 -12.61 -3.51
C GLY A 194 -33.80 -11.26 -3.06
N GLY A 195 -33.56 -10.26 -3.91
CA GLY A 195 -34.02 -8.90 -3.68
C GLY A 195 -35.45 -8.64 -4.14
N ASP A 196 -36.20 -9.63 -4.62
CA ASP A 196 -37.56 -9.57 -5.19
C ASP A 196 -37.70 -8.68 -6.44
N GLY A 197 -37.84 -9.28 -7.62
CA GLY A 197 -38.01 -8.60 -8.93
C GLY A 197 -36.71 -8.45 -9.73
N PHE A 198 -36.82 -8.02 -10.99
CA PHE A 198 -35.66 -7.88 -11.91
C PHE A 198 -34.67 -6.84 -11.41
N PHE A 199 -33.38 -7.12 -11.56
CA PHE A 199 -32.31 -6.27 -11.03
C PHE A 199 -32.31 -4.89 -11.70
N THR A 200 -32.44 -4.87 -13.02
CA THR A 200 -32.48 -3.66 -13.85
C THR A 200 -33.76 -2.83 -13.73
N MET A 201 -34.79 -3.36 -13.06
CA MET A 201 -35.97 -2.58 -12.65
C MET A 201 -35.75 -1.82 -11.34
N LYS A 202 -34.82 -2.29 -10.50
CA LYS A 202 -34.49 -1.65 -9.21
C LYS A 202 -33.29 -0.71 -9.30
N TYR A 203 -32.28 -1.08 -10.08
CA TYR A 203 -31.03 -0.33 -10.20
C TYR A 203 -30.80 0.12 -11.64
N GLU A 204 -30.36 1.36 -11.80
CA GLU A 204 -29.95 1.90 -13.09
C GLU A 204 -28.48 1.51 -13.36
N LEU A 205 -28.23 0.80 -14.47
CA LEU A 205 -26.89 0.32 -14.83
C LEU A 205 -26.22 1.23 -15.84
N GLN A 206 -24.92 1.47 -15.66
CA GLN A 206 -24.10 2.25 -16.58
C GLN A 206 -22.75 1.60 -16.83
N ASP A 207 -22.23 1.73 -18.05
CA ASP A 207 -20.86 1.30 -18.36
C ASP A 207 -19.84 2.29 -17.79
N VAL A 208 -18.81 1.78 -17.10
CA VAL A 208 -17.69 2.56 -16.55
C VAL A 208 -16.34 2.21 -17.16
N SER A 209 -16.31 1.37 -18.20
CA SER A 209 -15.08 0.85 -18.81
C SER A 209 -14.11 1.95 -19.25
N LEU A 210 -14.61 2.98 -19.96
CA LEU A 210 -13.78 4.12 -20.42
C LEU A 210 -13.17 4.91 -19.26
N ASN A 211 -13.92 5.10 -18.17
CA ASN A 211 -13.42 5.78 -16.97
C ASN A 211 -12.33 4.96 -16.27
N LEU A 212 -12.50 3.63 -16.24
CA LEU A 212 -11.53 2.71 -15.68
C LEU A 212 -10.24 2.63 -16.50
N TRP A 213 -10.31 2.63 -17.84
CA TRP A 213 -9.09 2.65 -18.67
C TRP A 213 -8.24 3.91 -18.45
N ASN A 214 -8.88 5.05 -18.16
CA ASN A 214 -8.16 6.27 -17.74
C ASN A 214 -7.50 6.13 -16.36
N VAL A 215 -7.99 5.23 -15.52
CA VAL A 215 -7.35 4.87 -14.25
C VAL A 215 -6.19 3.90 -14.49
N TYR A 216 -6.39 2.86 -15.31
CA TYR A 216 -5.38 1.84 -15.60
C TYR A 216 -4.15 2.41 -16.33
N SER A 217 -4.32 3.47 -17.12
CA SER A 217 -3.22 4.14 -17.83
C SER A 217 -2.27 4.93 -16.93
N LYS A 218 -2.63 5.15 -15.65
CA LYS A 218 -1.74 5.81 -14.69
C LYS A 218 -0.63 4.85 -14.28
N MET A 219 0.60 5.33 -14.35
CA MET A 219 1.75 4.54 -13.90
C MET A 219 1.81 4.53 -12.38
N ASP A 220 2.04 3.36 -11.80
CA ASP A 220 2.30 3.18 -10.38
C ASP A 220 3.55 2.32 -10.17
N PRO A 221 4.04 2.13 -8.94
CA PRO A 221 5.29 1.40 -8.70
C PRO A 221 5.29 -0.03 -9.23
N MET A 222 4.13 -0.71 -9.27
CA MET A 222 4.02 -2.08 -9.77
C MET A 222 4.04 -2.11 -11.30
N SER A 223 3.33 -1.19 -11.95
CA SER A 223 3.39 -1.03 -13.41
C SER A 223 4.80 -0.62 -13.86
N LEU A 224 5.49 0.23 -13.09
CA LEU A 224 6.89 0.57 -13.34
C LEU A 224 7.83 -0.63 -13.14
N GLU A 225 7.63 -1.43 -12.09
CA GLU A 225 8.43 -2.63 -11.86
C GLU A 225 8.28 -3.64 -13.00
N SER A 226 7.07 -3.85 -13.53
CA SER A 226 6.85 -4.70 -14.71
C SER A 226 7.50 -4.10 -15.97
N LEU A 227 7.37 -2.78 -16.20
CA LEU A 227 8.06 -2.08 -17.30
C LEU A 227 9.58 -2.27 -17.21
N LEU A 228 10.17 -2.22 -16.00
CA LEU A 228 11.61 -2.40 -15.80
C LEU A 228 12.05 -3.86 -15.91
N SER A 229 11.26 -4.80 -15.41
CA SER A 229 11.65 -6.21 -15.31
C SER A 229 11.42 -6.99 -16.59
N ASP A 230 10.37 -6.65 -17.33
CA ASP A 230 9.95 -7.38 -18.53
C ASP A 230 10.29 -6.58 -19.80
N ASP A 231 9.66 -5.41 -19.96
CA ASP A 231 9.73 -4.63 -21.19
C ASP A 231 11.12 -4.03 -21.44
N LEU A 232 11.74 -3.41 -20.43
CA LEU A 232 13.06 -2.80 -20.56
C LEU A 232 14.14 -3.86 -20.80
N VAL A 233 14.05 -5.00 -20.13
CA VAL A 233 14.99 -6.11 -20.34
C VAL A 233 14.86 -6.67 -21.75
N ALA A 234 13.64 -6.89 -22.23
CA ALA A 234 13.40 -7.33 -23.60
C ALA A 234 13.89 -6.29 -24.63
N PHE A 235 13.68 -5.00 -24.34
CA PHE A 235 14.14 -3.89 -25.17
C PHE A 235 15.67 -3.80 -25.24
N GLU A 236 16.37 -3.88 -24.10
CA GLU A 236 17.84 -3.91 -24.04
C GLU A 236 18.42 -5.14 -24.75
N HIS A 237 17.74 -6.28 -24.65
CA HIS A 237 18.14 -7.49 -25.36
C HIS A 237 18.14 -7.28 -26.87
N GLN A 238 17.16 -6.56 -27.42
CA GLN A 238 17.13 -6.26 -28.86
C GLN A 238 18.34 -5.43 -29.29
N TRP A 239 18.74 -4.42 -28.51
CA TRP A 239 19.96 -3.65 -28.78
C TRP A 239 21.21 -4.52 -28.68
N THR A 240 21.26 -5.42 -27.70
CA THR A 240 22.39 -6.34 -27.54
C THR A 240 22.52 -7.27 -28.76
N SER A 241 21.40 -7.83 -29.22
CA SER A 241 21.35 -8.67 -30.44
C SER A 241 21.70 -7.87 -31.69
N PHE A 242 21.27 -6.62 -31.79
CA PHE A 242 21.69 -5.71 -32.86
C PHE A 242 23.22 -5.54 -32.87
N PHE A 243 23.85 -5.21 -31.75
CA PHE A 243 25.31 -5.08 -31.70
C PHE A 243 26.03 -6.41 -31.98
N ALA A 244 25.54 -7.53 -31.45
CA ALA A 244 26.13 -8.85 -31.67
C ALA A 244 26.11 -9.27 -33.14
N ASN A 245 25.04 -8.90 -33.87
CA ASN A 245 24.94 -9.13 -35.31
C ASN A 245 26.05 -8.39 -36.05
N PHE A 246 26.22 -7.09 -35.77
CA PHE A 246 27.32 -6.30 -36.34
C PHE A 246 28.71 -6.80 -35.94
N ASP A 247 28.88 -7.24 -34.68
CA ASP A 247 30.16 -7.74 -34.17
C ASP A 247 30.55 -9.09 -34.81
N THR A 248 29.57 -9.89 -35.26
CA THR A 248 29.80 -11.14 -36.01
C THR A 248 30.15 -10.87 -37.48
N GLU A 249 29.51 -9.85 -38.07
CA GLU A 249 29.65 -9.47 -39.48
C GLU A 249 30.82 -8.49 -39.74
N ILE A 250 31.67 -8.20 -38.74
CA ILE A 250 32.82 -7.26 -38.86
C ILE A 250 33.65 -7.47 -40.15
N PRO A 251 34.01 -8.71 -40.56
CA PRO A 251 34.80 -8.93 -41.77
C PRO A 251 34.08 -8.59 -43.08
N PHE A 252 32.75 -8.47 -43.07
CA PHE A 252 31.90 -8.30 -44.25
C PHE A 252 30.96 -7.08 -44.13
N LEU A 253 31.24 -6.11 -43.25
CA LEU A 253 30.38 -4.96 -42.98
C LEU A 253 29.96 -4.18 -44.23
N LEU A 254 30.80 -4.12 -45.27
CA LEU A 254 30.50 -3.46 -46.54
C LEU A 254 29.34 -4.10 -47.31
N GLU A 255 29.12 -5.41 -47.13
CA GLU A 255 28.06 -6.21 -47.76
C GLU A 255 26.79 -6.28 -46.92
N LEU A 256 26.78 -5.66 -45.73
CA LEU A 256 25.61 -5.66 -44.86
C LEU A 256 24.51 -4.78 -45.44
N SER A 257 23.30 -5.33 -45.56
CA SER A 257 22.10 -4.59 -45.99
C SER A 257 21.36 -3.94 -44.82
N GLU A 258 20.58 -2.89 -45.10
CA GLU A 258 19.66 -2.29 -44.12
C GLU A 258 18.71 -3.36 -43.53
N SER A 259 18.36 -4.39 -44.32
CA SER A 259 17.45 -5.47 -43.91
C SER A 259 18.07 -6.44 -42.93
N GLN A 260 19.31 -6.82 -43.19
CA GLN A 260 20.07 -7.68 -42.29
C GLN A 260 20.38 -6.95 -40.98
N ALA A 261 20.76 -5.67 -41.05
CA ALA A 261 21.05 -4.84 -39.88
C ALA A 261 19.82 -4.61 -38.99
N GLY A 262 18.65 -4.38 -39.59
CA GLY A 262 17.40 -4.11 -38.86
C GLY A 262 16.61 -5.36 -38.42
N GLU A 263 17.06 -6.57 -38.77
CA GLU A 263 16.32 -7.81 -38.51
C GLU A 263 15.92 -7.99 -37.03
N PRO A 264 16.81 -7.78 -36.03
CA PRO A 264 16.46 -8.00 -34.63
C PRO A 264 15.30 -7.11 -34.17
N PHE A 265 15.30 -5.83 -34.58
CA PHE A 265 14.23 -4.90 -34.23
C PHE A 265 12.92 -5.24 -34.94
N ARG A 266 13.01 -5.62 -36.22
CA ARG A 266 11.85 -5.96 -37.05
C ARG A 266 11.14 -7.22 -36.54
N SER A 267 11.90 -8.28 -36.26
CA SER A 267 11.36 -9.56 -35.80
C SER A 267 10.65 -9.40 -34.47
N TYR A 268 11.33 -8.76 -33.50
CA TYR A 268 10.75 -8.47 -32.18
C TYR A 268 9.47 -7.66 -32.26
N PHE A 269 9.48 -6.55 -33.01
CA PHE A 269 8.31 -5.70 -33.15
C PHE A 269 7.15 -6.41 -33.84
N SER A 270 7.41 -7.15 -34.93
CA SER A 270 6.37 -7.89 -35.68
C SER A 270 5.72 -8.98 -34.82
N HIS A 271 6.52 -9.78 -34.10
CA HIS A 271 5.99 -10.78 -33.17
C HIS A 271 5.15 -10.14 -32.07
N GLY A 272 5.59 -9.01 -31.53
CA GLY A 272 4.85 -8.25 -30.52
C GLY A 272 3.50 -7.76 -31.02
N MET A 273 3.45 -7.21 -32.24
CA MET A 273 2.22 -6.72 -32.87
C MET A 273 1.21 -7.87 -33.08
N ILE A 274 1.65 -9.03 -33.60
CA ILE A 274 0.79 -10.22 -33.79
C ILE A 274 0.14 -10.65 -32.48
N SER A 275 0.90 -10.62 -31.38
CA SER A 275 0.42 -11.06 -30.06
C SER A 275 -0.53 -10.08 -29.35
N SER A 276 -0.76 -8.88 -29.89
CA SER A 276 -1.35 -7.77 -29.13
C SER A 276 -2.73 -7.32 -29.60
N HIS A 277 -3.21 -7.77 -30.78
CA HIS A 277 -4.42 -7.24 -31.42
C HIS A 277 -4.48 -5.70 -31.51
N ILE A 278 -3.35 -5.00 -31.34
CA ILE A 278 -3.25 -3.54 -31.40
C ILE A 278 -3.35 -3.10 -32.87
N THR A 279 -4.33 -2.25 -33.17
CA THR A 279 -4.55 -1.66 -34.51
C THR A 279 -3.91 -0.28 -34.69
N GLU A 280 -3.25 0.27 -33.66
CA GLU A 280 -2.59 1.57 -33.71
C GLU A 280 -1.31 1.56 -34.56
N ASN A 281 -1.48 1.73 -35.86
CA ASN A 281 -0.41 2.03 -36.81
C ASN A 281 -0.06 3.53 -36.77
N SER A 282 0.44 4.03 -35.64
CA SER A 282 1.00 5.40 -35.63
C SER A 282 2.32 5.41 -36.45
N PRO A 283 2.46 6.29 -37.45
CA PRO A 283 3.62 6.28 -38.36
C PRO A 283 4.95 6.56 -37.64
N ASN A 284 4.91 7.22 -36.47
CA ASN A 284 6.09 7.62 -35.70
C ASN A 284 6.61 6.55 -34.73
N ARG A 285 5.93 5.41 -34.58
CA ARG A 285 6.31 4.33 -33.64
C ARG A 285 6.65 3.03 -34.38
N GLN A 286 7.62 3.09 -35.28
CA GLN A 286 8.10 1.91 -35.99
C GLN A 286 9.64 1.80 -35.88
N PRO A 287 10.17 0.56 -35.82
CA PRO A 287 11.60 0.35 -35.89
C PRO A 287 12.12 0.53 -37.32
N PHE A 288 13.31 1.09 -37.48
CA PHE A 288 13.98 1.22 -38.78
C PHE A 288 15.50 1.26 -38.63
N VAL A 289 16.20 0.96 -39.72
CA VAL A 289 17.65 1.17 -39.88
C VAL A 289 17.88 1.74 -41.28
N LEU A 290 18.51 2.91 -41.35
CA LEU A 290 18.81 3.61 -42.61
C LEU A 290 20.29 4.00 -42.66
N PHE A 291 20.94 3.77 -43.80
CA PHE A 291 22.36 4.02 -44.00
C PHE A 291 22.61 5.33 -44.75
N GLY A 292 23.58 6.12 -44.29
CA GLY A 292 24.11 7.30 -44.98
C GLY A 292 23.04 8.19 -45.61
N ASN A 293 23.10 8.37 -46.93
CA ASN A 293 22.22 9.27 -47.68
C ASN A 293 20.76 8.81 -47.76
N HIS A 294 20.41 7.59 -47.33
CA HIS A 294 19.02 7.14 -47.21
C HIS A 294 18.33 7.60 -45.94
N SER A 295 19.08 8.12 -44.97
CA SER A 295 18.51 8.79 -43.80
C SER A 295 17.98 10.19 -44.12
N THR A 296 17.25 10.40 -45.23
CA THR A 296 16.67 11.71 -45.57
C THR A 296 15.48 12.04 -44.67
N ARG A 297 15.09 13.32 -44.63
CA ARG A 297 13.89 13.74 -43.89
C ARG A 297 12.63 12.99 -44.33
N GLU A 298 12.46 12.70 -45.60
CA GLU A 298 11.30 11.97 -46.11
C GLU A 298 11.31 10.53 -45.59
N ASN A 299 12.43 9.82 -45.68
CA ASN A 299 12.52 8.43 -45.26
C ASN A 299 12.40 8.26 -43.74
N LEU A 300 12.87 9.24 -42.96
CA LEU A 300 12.71 9.24 -41.49
C LEU A 300 11.28 9.52 -41.03
N ASN A 301 10.47 10.23 -41.84
CA ASN A 301 9.08 10.58 -41.51
C ASN A 301 8.05 9.71 -42.23
N ALA A 302 8.46 8.96 -43.26
CA ALA A 302 7.64 7.95 -43.87
C ALA A 302 7.50 6.82 -42.86
N GLY A 303 6.35 6.72 -42.19
CA GLY A 303 6.02 5.69 -41.19
C GLY A 303 5.93 4.31 -41.81
N ASN A 304 7.06 3.84 -42.32
CA ASN A 304 7.14 2.78 -43.28
C ASN A 304 7.56 1.49 -42.59
N PHE A 305 6.57 0.64 -42.43
CA PHE A 305 6.68 -0.81 -42.39
C PHE A 305 7.02 -1.33 -43.81
N ASN A 306 7.88 -0.61 -44.54
CA ASN A 306 8.37 -1.04 -45.85
C ASN A 306 9.69 -1.74 -45.62
N PHE A 307 9.72 -2.99 -46.07
CA PHE A 307 10.86 -3.88 -46.06
C PHE A 307 12.16 -3.10 -46.31
N PRO A 308 13.11 -3.05 -45.36
CA PRO A 308 14.42 -2.51 -45.63
C PRO A 308 14.97 -3.19 -46.89
N SER A 309 15.51 -2.40 -47.80
CA SER A 309 15.94 -2.89 -49.11
C SER A 309 17.16 -3.78 -48.93
N GLU A 310 17.11 -5.01 -49.43
CA GLU A 310 18.30 -5.85 -49.57
C GLU A 310 19.34 -5.22 -50.51
N GLY A 311 18.94 -4.24 -51.33
CA GLY A 311 19.83 -3.51 -52.24
C GLY A 311 20.57 -2.34 -51.61
N HIS A 312 20.20 -1.90 -50.40
CA HIS A 312 20.84 -0.78 -49.72
C HIS A 312 21.94 -1.29 -48.79
N LEU A 313 23.15 -1.32 -49.33
CA LEU A 313 24.33 -1.87 -48.65
C LEU A 313 25.18 -0.75 -48.07
N VAL A 314 25.95 -1.06 -47.03
CA VAL A 314 26.92 -0.09 -46.47
C VAL A 314 27.85 0.44 -47.55
N ARG A 315 28.29 -0.38 -48.53
CA ARG A 315 29.19 0.04 -49.62
C ARG A 315 28.62 1.06 -50.63
N SER A 316 27.30 1.21 -50.75
CA SER A 316 26.68 1.96 -51.85
C SER A 316 25.74 3.11 -51.42
N THR A 317 25.57 3.31 -50.12
CA THR A 317 24.61 4.27 -49.51
C THR A 317 25.27 5.57 -49.03
N GLY A 318 26.47 5.87 -49.52
CA GLY A 318 27.17 7.14 -49.30
C GLY A 318 27.01 8.13 -50.47
N PRO A 319 27.46 9.38 -50.30
CA PRO A 319 27.46 10.39 -51.37
C PRO A 319 28.17 9.89 -52.63
N GLY A 320 27.54 10.05 -53.79
CA GLY A 320 28.11 9.63 -55.07
C GLY A 320 28.31 8.11 -55.22
N GLY A 321 27.60 7.28 -54.44
CA GLY A 321 27.73 5.82 -54.46
C GLY A 321 28.93 5.29 -53.68
N SER A 322 29.54 6.11 -52.82
CA SER A 322 30.55 5.65 -51.86
C SER A 322 29.91 4.80 -50.75
N PHE A 323 30.71 4.29 -49.83
CA PHE A 323 30.18 3.67 -48.62
C PHE A 323 29.57 4.71 -47.66
N ALA A 324 28.56 4.29 -46.88
CA ALA A 324 27.92 5.10 -45.86
C ALA A 324 28.88 5.43 -44.71
N LYS A 325 28.81 6.66 -44.19
CA LYS A 325 29.63 7.11 -43.05
C LYS A 325 28.94 6.93 -41.69
N HIS A 326 27.63 6.76 -41.70
CA HIS A 326 26.83 6.58 -40.51
C HIS A 326 25.56 5.78 -40.83
N MET A 327 24.88 5.36 -39.77
CA MET A 327 23.53 4.80 -39.83
C MET A 327 22.65 5.45 -38.78
N VAL A 328 21.36 5.56 -39.07
CA VAL A 328 20.32 5.93 -38.10
C VAL A 328 19.48 4.70 -37.82
N ALA A 329 19.43 4.30 -36.56
CA ALA A 329 18.68 3.14 -36.10
C ALA A 329 17.65 3.55 -35.05
N GLN A 330 16.42 3.06 -35.17
CA GLN A 330 15.36 3.24 -34.20
C GLN A 330 14.82 1.88 -33.77
N CYS A 331 14.75 1.67 -32.46
CA CYS A 331 14.10 0.53 -31.84
C CYS A 331 12.87 1.02 -31.07
N VAL A 332 11.76 0.28 -31.17
CA VAL A 332 10.48 0.62 -30.53
C VAL A 332 9.94 -0.64 -29.86
N SER A 333 9.47 -0.52 -28.62
CA SER A 333 8.72 -1.59 -27.96
C SER A 333 7.32 -1.70 -28.56
N PRO A 334 6.85 -2.93 -28.90
CA PRO A 334 5.56 -3.12 -29.54
C PRO A 334 4.37 -2.87 -28.61
N LYS A 335 4.49 -3.22 -27.33
CA LYS A 335 3.40 -3.11 -26.33
C LYS A 335 3.60 -1.97 -25.34
N GLY A 336 4.85 -1.58 -25.10
CA GLY A 336 5.23 -0.58 -24.11
C GLY A 336 5.53 0.78 -24.75
N PRO A 337 5.78 1.81 -23.94
CA PRO A 337 6.06 3.16 -24.42
C PRO A 337 7.53 3.36 -24.85
N LEU A 338 8.42 2.40 -24.57
CA LEU A 338 9.86 2.48 -24.86
C LEU A 338 10.15 2.67 -26.34
N ALA A 339 10.97 3.67 -26.65
CA ALA A 339 11.59 3.86 -27.94
C ALA A 339 12.90 4.63 -27.80
N CYS A 340 13.89 4.31 -28.61
CA CYS A 340 15.03 5.20 -28.80
C CYS A 340 15.62 5.07 -30.19
N SER A 341 16.22 6.17 -30.62
CA SER A 341 16.86 6.35 -31.91
C SER A 341 18.30 6.76 -31.66
N ARG A 342 19.21 6.13 -32.38
CA ARG A 342 20.65 6.29 -32.24
C ARG A 342 21.24 6.49 -33.63
N THR A 343 22.27 7.30 -33.71
CA THR A 343 23.09 7.41 -34.91
C THR A 343 24.47 6.88 -34.58
N TYR A 344 24.91 5.89 -35.35
CA TYR A 344 26.21 5.24 -35.19
C TYR A 344 27.05 5.39 -36.45
N PHE A 345 28.36 5.14 -36.34
CA PHE A 345 29.32 5.53 -37.37
C PHE A 345 30.02 4.33 -38.03
N PHE A 346 30.35 4.51 -39.30
CA PHE A 346 31.15 3.58 -40.10
C PHE A 346 32.50 4.21 -40.41
N GLY A 347 33.56 3.55 -39.93
CA GLY A 347 34.97 3.92 -40.03
C GLY A 347 35.56 4.56 -38.76
N ALA A 348 36.85 4.87 -38.81
CA ALA A 348 37.61 5.28 -37.64
C ALA A 348 37.30 6.72 -37.18
N THR A 349 37.11 6.90 -35.87
CA THR A 349 36.82 8.22 -35.25
C THR A 349 38.09 8.91 -34.72
N HIS A 350 39.17 8.14 -34.55
CA HIS A 350 40.49 8.58 -34.14
C HIS A 350 41.58 7.91 -34.99
N VAL A 351 42.80 8.44 -34.90
CA VAL A 351 43.99 7.82 -35.50
C VAL A 351 44.88 7.32 -34.37
N PRO A 352 45.21 6.02 -34.26
CA PRO A 352 46.09 5.52 -33.22
C PRO A 352 47.44 6.25 -33.22
N TYR A 353 47.98 6.56 -32.05
CA TYR A 353 49.29 7.19 -31.93
C TYR A 353 50.40 6.18 -32.29
N LEU A 354 51.28 6.54 -33.23
CA LEU A 354 52.36 5.68 -33.75
C LEU A 354 53.77 6.21 -33.47
N GLY A 355 53.94 7.03 -32.43
CA GLY A 355 55.28 7.47 -31.98
C GLY A 355 55.86 8.70 -32.68
N GLY A 356 55.09 9.45 -33.49
CA GLY A 356 55.56 10.69 -34.11
C GLY A 356 54.44 11.66 -34.56
N ASP A 357 54.80 12.94 -34.75
CA ASP A 357 53.94 14.03 -35.23
C ASP A 357 53.57 13.88 -36.73
N SER A 358 52.81 12.84 -37.05
CA SER A 358 52.23 12.69 -38.38
C SER A 358 51.03 13.62 -38.53
N LYS A 359 51.03 14.48 -39.56
CA LYS A 359 49.88 15.34 -39.88
C LYS A 359 48.64 14.48 -40.10
N LEU A 360 47.53 14.84 -39.47
CA LEU A 360 46.26 14.13 -39.66
C LEU A 360 45.85 14.14 -41.14
N PRO A 361 45.35 13.00 -41.69
CA PRO A 361 44.76 12.99 -43.01
C PRO A 361 43.53 13.91 -43.07
N LYS A 362 43.41 14.77 -44.09
CA LYS A 362 42.24 15.66 -44.31
C LYS A 362 40.90 14.90 -44.35
N LYS A 363 40.89 13.62 -44.76
CA LYS A 363 39.71 12.74 -44.74
C LYS A 363 39.18 12.48 -43.32
N THR A 364 40.04 12.48 -42.31
CA THR A 364 39.68 12.20 -40.91
C THR A 364 39.05 13.42 -40.23
N GLU A 365 39.29 14.65 -40.72
CA GLU A 365 38.68 15.87 -40.19
C GLU A 365 37.16 15.92 -40.42
N GLN A 366 36.69 15.52 -41.61
CA GLN A 366 35.25 15.45 -41.90
C GLN A 366 34.56 14.31 -41.14
N MET A 367 35.24 13.17 -40.96
CA MET A 367 34.76 12.06 -40.13
C MET A 367 34.66 12.41 -38.65
N ARG A 368 35.30 13.47 -38.17
CA ARG A 368 35.11 14.00 -36.82
C ARG A 368 33.95 14.99 -36.70
N ALA A 369 33.61 15.69 -37.77
CA ALA A 369 32.56 16.71 -37.73
C ALA A 369 31.19 16.11 -37.40
N LEU A 370 30.82 14.99 -38.02
CA LEU A 370 29.52 14.33 -37.78
C LEU A 370 29.39 13.76 -36.34
N PRO A 371 30.37 13.00 -35.82
CA PRO A 371 30.43 12.63 -34.40
C PRO A 371 30.35 13.82 -33.45
N SER A 372 31.02 14.93 -33.78
CA SER A 372 30.99 16.15 -32.96
C SER A 372 29.59 16.77 -32.89
N VAL A 373 28.82 16.77 -33.99
CA VAL A 373 27.41 17.21 -33.98
C VAL A 373 26.59 16.35 -33.02
N ILE A 374 26.77 15.03 -33.04
CA ILE A 374 26.06 14.12 -32.13
C ILE A 374 26.42 14.36 -30.66
N CYS A 375 27.70 14.58 -30.36
CA CYS A 375 28.14 14.94 -29.02
C CYS A 375 27.49 16.25 -28.49
N VAL A 376 27.01 17.13 -29.38
CA VAL A 376 26.22 18.33 -29.02
C VAL A 376 24.73 18.04 -28.87
N LEU A 377 24.18 17.04 -29.57
CA LEU A 377 22.77 16.65 -29.45
C LEU A 377 22.48 15.98 -28.10
N PHE A 378 23.40 15.18 -27.57
CA PHE A 378 23.24 14.51 -26.27
C PHE A 378 22.93 15.47 -25.09
N PRO A 379 23.72 16.54 -24.84
CA PRO A 379 23.43 17.47 -23.76
C PRO A 379 22.16 18.29 -24.04
N ALA A 380 21.83 18.57 -25.31
CA ALA A 380 20.62 19.30 -25.69
C ALA A 380 19.35 18.51 -25.37
N VAL A 381 19.28 17.23 -25.76
CA VAL A 381 18.14 16.35 -25.42
C VAL A 381 18.03 16.17 -23.91
N LYS A 382 19.15 15.98 -23.20
CA LYS A 382 19.14 15.88 -21.73
C LYS A 382 18.66 17.16 -21.05
N ALA A 383 19.05 18.33 -21.54
CA ALA A 383 18.56 19.62 -21.04
C ALA A 383 17.06 19.78 -21.30
N ASN A 384 16.58 19.36 -22.46
CA ASN A 384 15.15 19.35 -22.79
C ASN A 384 14.37 18.41 -21.84
N CYS A 385 14.88 17.19 -21.57
CA CYS A 385 14.27 16.28 -20.61
C CYS A 385 14.09 16.91 -19.22
N ARG A 386 15.11 17.64 -18.74
CA ARG A 386 15.05 18.36 -17.45
C ARG A 386 14.03 19.49 -17.47
N SER A 387 14.08 20.35 -18.50
CA SER A 387 13.10 21.44 -18.63
C SER A 387 11.67 20.92 -18.75
N MET A 388 11.47 19.79 -19.42
CA MET A 388 10.16 19.15 -19.58
C MET A 388 9.67 18.57 -18.24
N ALA A 389 10.56 18.01 -17.42
CA ALA A 389 10.25 17.59 -16.06
C ALA A 389 9.79 18.75 -15.16
N ASP A 390 10.34 19.96 -15.36
CA ASP A 390 9.96 21.15 -14.58
C ASP A 390 8.61 21.75 -15.02
N ILE A 391 8.21 21.58 -16.30
CA ILE A 391 7.02 22.21 -16.88
C ILE A 391 5.76 21.35 -16.71
N PHE A 392 5.87 20.02 -16.81
CA PHE A 392 4.70 19.14 -16.83
C PHE A 392 4.34 18.65 -15.42
N TYR A 393 3.15 19.05 -14.94
CA TYR A 393 2.62 18.84 -13.58
C TYR A 393 2.16 17.40 -13.25
N LYS A 394 2.62 16.37 -13.97
CA LYS A 394 2.18 14.98 -13.76
C LYS A 394 3.25 13.96 -14.15
N GLU A 395 3.16 12.80 -13.53
CA GLU A 395 4.00 11.63 -13.81
C GLU A 395 3.68 11.10 -15.20
N PHE A 396 4.61 11.33 -16.12
CA PHE A 396 4.42 10.95 -17.50
C PHE A 396 5.67 10.27 -18.02
N PHE A 397 5.42 9.30 -18.89
CA PHE A 397 6.40 8.80 -19.82
C PHE A 397 6.57 9.81 -20.95
N PHE A 398 7.82 10.16 -21.23
CA PHE A 398 8.16 11.09 -22.29
C PHE A 398 9.17 10.46 -23.25
N PHE A 399 8.98 10.80 -24.52
CA PHE A 399 9.92 10.52 -25.59
C PHE A 399 10.45 11.86 -26.12
N ALA A 400 11.74 12.11 -25.93
CA ALA A 400 12.40 13.30 -26.48
C ALA A 400 13.26 12.89 -27.67
N CYS A 401 13.05 13.55 -28.82
CA CYS A 401 13.80 13.29 -30.05
C CYS A 401 14.32 14.62 -30.62
N MET A 402 15.57 14.60 -31.07
CA MET A 402 16.18 15.69 -31.83
C MET A 402 16.79 15.11 -33.11
N ALA A 403 16.46 15.71 -34.24
CA ALA A 403 16.94 15.32 -35.55
C ALA A 403 17.51 16.53 -36.30
N VAL A 404 18.64 16.34 -36.97
CA VAL A 404 19.22 17.30 -37.91
C VAL A 404 19.17 16.65 -39.28
N TYR A 405 18.35 17.21 -40.16
CA TYR A 405 18.04 16.61 -41.45
C TYR A 405 18.97 17.05 -42.57
N ASP A 406 19.21 16.14 -43.50
CA ASP A 406 19.77 16.39 -44.83
C ASP A 406 21.09 17.20 -44.81
N ILE A 407 22.07 16.71 -44.06
CA ILE A 407 23.37 17.36 -43.86
C ILE A 407 24.16 17.38 -45.19
N PRO A 408 24.62 18.55 -45.67
CA PRO A 408 25.36 18.66 -46.92
C PRO A 408 26.78 18.07 -46.82
N ASP A 409 27.25 17.44 -47.89
CA ASP A 409 28.64 17.01 -48.03
C ASP A 409 29.55 18.19 -48.38
N LEU A 410 30.31 18.65 -47.37
CA LEU A 410 31.21 19.79 -47.47
C LEU A 410 32.50 19.50 -48.27
N LEU A 411 32.89 18.25 -48.48
CA LEU A 411 34.11 17.89 -49.23
C LEU A 411 33.82 17.42 -50.66
N GLY A 412 32.67 16.79 -50.90
CA GLY A 412 32.31 16.20 -52.21
C GLY A 412 31.57 17.11 -53.18
N GLY A 413 31.16 18.32 -52.77
CA GLY A 413 30.60 19.35 -53.66
C GLY A 413 29.34 18.90 -54.42
N ASN A 414 28.19 18.92 -53.74
CA ASN A 414 26.80 18.62 -54.20
C ASN A 414 26.17 17.29 -53.71
N GLY A 415 26.77 16.58 -52.75
CA GLY A 415 26.17 15.40 -52.11
C GLY A 415 25.42 15.71 -50.81
N CYS A 416 24.50 14.83 -50.39
CA CYS A 416 23.92 14.81 -49.04
C CYS A 416 24.56 13.65 -48.25
N LEU A 417 25.08 13.93 -47.05
CA LEU A 417 25.62 12.91 -46.15
C LEU A 417 24.51 12.05 -45.54
N GLY A 418 23.31 12.62 -45.37
CA GLY A 418 22.18 12.04 -44.65
C GLY A 418 21.77 12.89 -43.44
N SER A 419 20.95 12.34 -42.56
CA SER A 419 20.52 12.99 -41.31
C SER A 419 21.12 12.32 -40.09
N VAL A 420 21.13 13.04 -38.96
CA VAL A 420 21.45 12.46 -37.64
C VAL A 420 20.26 12.60 -36.71
N VAL A 421 19.98 11.56 -35.94
CA VAL A 421 18.86 11.50 -34.99
C VAL A 421 19.35 10.95 -33.65
N PHE A 422 18.90 11.59 -32.57
CA PHE A 422 19.07 11.10 -31.21
C PHE A 422 17.76 11.24 -30.44
N SER A 423 17.32 10.16 -29.80
CA SER A 423 16.14 10.19 -28.95
C SER A 423 16.28 9.32 -27.71
N GLU A 424 15.58 9.68 -26.64
CA GLU A 424 15.59 8.98 -25.36
C GLU A 424 14.17 8.87 -24.82
N SER A 425 13.88 7.72 -24.20
CA SER A 425 12.69 7.54 -23.37
C SER A 425 13.04 7.79 -21.91
N PHE A 426 12.25 8.61 -21.22
CA PHE A 426 12.48 8.98 -19.84
C PHE A 426 11.17 9.10 -19.06
N LEU A 427 11.28 8.98 -17.75
CA LEU A 427 10.20 9.17 -16.79
C LEU A 427 10.50 10.37 -15.91
N THR A 428 9.45 11.06 -15.51
CA THR A 428 9.52 12.15 -14.54
C THR A 428 8.56 11.89 -13.39
N SER A 429 8.94 12.39 -12.23
CA SER A 429 8.19 12.25 -10.99
C SER A 429 8.29 13.56 -10.20
N GLN A 430 7.21 13.95 -9.55
CA GLN A 430 7.12 15.22 -8.83
C GLN A 430 6.47 15.01 -7.46
N ILE A 431 7.09 15.55 -6.41
CA ILE A 431 6.54 15.58 -5.06
C ILE A 431 6.31 17.04 -4.67
N LEU A 432 5.10 17.35 -4.19
CA LEU A 432 4.83 18.65 -3.56
C LEU A 432 5.42 18.66 -2.15
N VAL A 433 6.24 19.65 -1.84
CA VAL A 433 6.95 19.77 -0.57
C VAL A 433 6.52 21.05 0.13
N LYS A 434 6.12 20.95 1.40
CA LYS A 434 5.74 22.08 2.23
C LYS A 434 6.91 22.51 3.10
N GLU A 435 7.28 23.78 2.97
CA GLU A 435 8.31 24.44 3.74
C GLU A 435 7.80 24.88 5.13
N LYS A 436 8.73 25.24 6.02
CA LYS A 436 8.39 25.64 7.40
C LYS A 436 7.56 26.92 7.48
N ASP A 437 7.67 27.79 6.50
CA ASP A 437 6.88 29.03 6.36
C ASP A 437 5.49 28.78 5.77
N GLY A 438 5.18 27.53 5.40
CA GLY A 438 3.91 27.12 4.80
C GLY A 438 3.88 27.23 3.28
N THR A 439 4.95 27.68 2.63
CA THR A 439 5.05 27.68 1.16
C THR A 439 5.13 26.26 0.62
N VAL A 440 4.62 26.03 -0.59
CA VAL A 440 4.67 24.73 -1.26
C VAL A 440 5.62 24.82 -2.45
N THR A 441 6.72 24.08 -2.38
CA THR A 441 7.73 23.92 -3.41
C THR A 441 7.56 22.57 -4.12
N THR A 442 8.19 22.38 -5.27
CA THR A 442 8.14 21.14 -6.05
C THR A 442 9.51 20.49 -6.08
N GLU A 443 9.61 19.24 -5.66
CA GLU A 443 10.80 18.42 -5.84
C GLU A 443 10.56 17.50 -7.04
N THR A 444 11.46 17.55 -8.03
CA THR A 444 11.35 16.79 -9.28
C THR A 444 12.48 15.79 -9.43
N SER A 445 12.17 14.60 -9.93
CA SER A 445 13.15 13.57 -10.26
C SER A 445 12.87 13.01 -11.65
N SER A 446 13.92 12.62 -12.36
CA SER A 446 13.81 12.05 -13.70
C SER A 446 14.78 10.90 -13.88
N VAL A 447 14.39 9.88 -14.65
CA VAL A 447 15.29 8.77 -15.04
C VAL A 447 15.16 8.50 -16.53
N VAL A 448 16.29 8.35 -17.21
CA VAL A 448 16.33 7.99 -18.64
C VAL A 448 16.45 6.47 -18.75
N LEU A 449 15.37 5.82 -19.17
CA LEU A 449 15.29 4.35 -19.21
C LEU A 449 16.20 3.76 -20.29
N THR A 450 16.35 4.45 -21.42
CA THR A 450 17.18 4.00 -22.55
C THR A 450 18.65 4.39 -22.45
N ALA A 451 19.09 4.93 -21.30
CA ALA A 451 20.47 5.38 -21.10
C ALA A 451 21.50 4.25 -21.11
N ALA A 452 21.08 3.00 -20.86
CA ALA A 452 21.92 1.82 -20.93
C ALA A 452 22.28 1.42 -22.37
N VAL A 453 21.53 1.88 -23.36
CA VAL A 453 21.86 1.70 -24.78
C VAL A 453 23.01 2.65 -25.12
N PRO A 454 24.15 2.15 -25.63
CA PRO A 454 25.29 2.99 -26.01
C PRO A 454 24.85 4.18 -26.84
N ARG A 455 25.16 5.40 -26.39
CA ARG A 455 24.80 6.63 -27.12
C ARG A 455 25.67 6.82 -28.35
N PHE A 456 26.88 6.28 -28.31
CA PHE A 456 27.88 6.34 -29.36
C PHE A 456 28.42 4.94 -29.65
N CYS A 457 28.63 4.63 -30.92
CA CYS A 457 29.29 3.42 -31.38
C CYS A 457 29.87 3.67 -32.78
N SER A 458 31.00 3.05 -33.09
CA SER A 458 31.60 3.07 -34.41
C SER A 458 32.29 1.74 -34.72
N TRP A 459 32.19 1.28 -35.97
CA TRP A 459 32.89 0.09 -36.46
C TRP A 459 33.95 0.46 -37.48
N LEU A 460 35.11 -0.19 -37.45
CA LEU A 460 36.11 -0.08 -38.52
C LEU A 460 35.58 -0.77 -39.78
N VAL A 461 35.55 -0.06 -40.91
CA VAL A 461 34.95 -0.55 -42.16
C VAL A 461 35.95 -0.62 -43.30
N GLU A 462 36.89 0.34 -43.41
CA GLU A 462 37.89 0.27 -44.47
C GLU A 462 38.98 -0.76 -44.13
N ASP A 463 39.35 -1.61 -45.10
CA ASP A 463 40.51 -2.51 -45.03
C ASP A 463 41.77 -1.82 -44.51
N ASN A 464 41.99 -0.57 -44.91
CA ASN A 464 43.16 0.21 -44.50
C ASN A 464 43.12 0.59 -43.03
N GLU A 465 41.93 0.84 -42.45
CA GLU A 465 41.75 1.19 -41.05
C GLU A 465 41.89 -0.04 -40.15
N VAL A 466 41.31 -1.18 -40.58
CA VAL A 466 41.47 -2.48 -39.89
C VAL A 466 42.94 -2.89 -39.91
N LYS A 467 43.59 -2.86 -41.09
CA LYS A 467 45.03 -3.12 -41.23
C LYS A 467 45.87 -2.13 -40.44
N LEU A 468 45.46 -0.87 -40.30
CA LEU A 468 46.18 0.11 -39.48
C LEU A 468 46.08 -0.24 -38.00
N SER A 469 44.91 -0.62 -37.49
CA SER A 469 44.73 -1.08 -36.11
C SER A 469 45.52 -2.38 -35.85
N GLU A 470 45.48 -3.36 -36.76
CA GLU A 470 46.27 -4.58 -36.66
C GLU A 470 47.77 -4.32 -36.71
N LYS A 471 48.23 -3.47 -37.65
CA LYS A 471 49.63 -3.04 -37.73
C LYS A 471 50.05 -2.31 -36.46
N THR A 472 49.16 -1.53 -35.86
CA THR A 472 49.41 -0.84 -34.59
C THR A 472 49.62 -1.86 -33.46
N GLN A 473 48.78 -2.89 -33.38
CA GLN A 473 48.95 -3.98 -32.41
C GLN A 473 50.23 -4.80 -32.65
N GLN A 474 50.59 -5.04 -33.91
CA GLN A 474 51.81 -5.75 -34.29
C GLN A 474 53.08 -4.92 -34.02
N ALA A 475 53.06 -3.62 -34.37
CA ALA A 475 54.18 -2.69 -34.15
C ALA A 475 54.49 -2.52 -32.66
N VAL A 476 53.46 -2.51 -31.82
CA VAL A 476 53.59 -2.40 -30.37
C VAL A 476 54.08 -3.71 -29.72
N ARG A 477 53.89 -4.86 -30.37
CA ARG A 477 54.35 -6.19 -29.90
C ARG A 477 55.72 -6.63 -30.46
N GLY A 478 56.37 -5.79 -31.27
CA GLY A 478 57.74 -6.05 -31.77
C GLY A 478 58.82 -5.80 -30.72
N ASP A 479 60.05 -6.26 -30.99
CA ASP A 479 61.20 -6.18 -30.07
C ASP A 479 61.64 -4.73 -29.72
N GLU A 480 61.33 -3.74 -30.57
CA GLU A 480 61.58 -2.30 -30.32
C GLU A 480 60.27 -1.48 -30.40
N SER A 481 59.43 -1.58 -29.38
CA SER A 481 58.21 -0.77 -29.27
C SER A 481 58.50 0.62 -28.71
N PHE A 482 57.90 1.66 -29.31
CA PHE A 482 57.98 3.04 -28.80
C PHE A 482 57.28 3.23 -27.43
N LEU A 483 56.47 2.25 -26.99
CA LEU A 483 55.90 2.21 -25.64
C LEU A 483 56.83 1.51 -24.63
N GLY A 484 58.03 1.10 -25.06
CA GLY A 484 59.01 0.37 -24.27
C GLY A 484 58.75 -1.14 -24.23
N THR A 485 59.41 -1.83 -23.30
CA THR A 485 59.28 -3.27 -23.08
C THR A 485 57.84 -3.67 -22.71
N TYR A 486 57.32 -4.72 -23.35
CA TYR A 486 56.04 -5.34 -22.99
C TYR A 486 56.13 -5.93 -21.58
N LEU A 487 55.16 -5.59 -20.73
CA LEU A 487 55.05 -6.12 -19.37
C LEU A 487 54.03 -7.26 -19.33
N THR A 488 52.76 -6.92 -19.54
CA THR A 488 51.66 -7.88 -19.40
C THR A 488 50.41 -7.43 -20.16
N GLY A 489 49.41 -8.29 -20.26
CA GLY A 489 48.11 -7.91 -20.84
C GLY A 489 47.04 -8.97 -20.66
N GLY A 490 45.80 -8.57 -20.89
CA GLY A 490 44.65 -9.42 -20.61
C GLY A 490 43.31 -8.75 -20.92
N GLU A 491 42.27 -9.57 -20.86
CA GLU A 491 40.90 -9.20 -21.18
C GLU A 491 40.10 -8.80 -19.92
N GLY A 492 38.97 -8.13 -20.12
CA GLY A 492 38.03 -7.79 -19.05
C GLY A 492 38.41 -6.52 -18.27
N ALA A 493 39.13 -5.58 -18.90
CA ALA A 493 39.35 -4.24 -18.38
C ALA A 493 38.26 -3.29 -18.89
N TYR A 494 37.77 -2.39 -18.03
CA TYR A 494 36.72 -1.44 -18.39
C TYR A 494 37.28 -0.02 -18.48
N LEU A 495 37.12 0.63 -19.63
CA LEU A 495 37.55 2.00 -19.86
C LEU A 495 36.38 2.97 -19.60
N TYR A 496 36.62 3.94 -18.73
CA TYR A 496 35.71 5.04 -18.40
C TYR A 496 36.37 6.37 -18.81
N SER A 497 35.56 7.31 -19.30
CA SER A 497 35.99 8.68 -19.56
C SER A 497 35.28 9.66 -18.62
N SER A 498 35.91 10.82 -18.44
CA SER A 498 35.28 12.02 -17.85
C SER A 498 34.03 12.50 -18.60
N ASN A 499 33.82 12.08 -19.85
CA ASN A 499 32.57 12.39 -20.53
C ASN A 499 31.40 11.60 -19.91
N LEU A 500 30.51 12.32 -19.23
CA LEU A 500 29.28 11.80 -18.61
C LEU A 500 28.31 11.10 -19.60
N GLN A 501 28.55 11.25 -20.90
CA GLN A 501 27.73 10.65 -21.96
C GLN A 501 28.33 9.35 -22.51
N SER A 502 29.62 9.08 -22.23
CA SER A 502 30.29 7.85 -22.60
C SER A 502 29.81 6.68 -21.73
N TRP A 503 29.60 5.53 -22.35
CA TRP A 503 29.32 4.28 -21.66
C TRP A 503 30.65 3.57 -21.37
N PRO A 504 30.81 2.85 -20.25
CA PRO A 504 32.01 2.05 -20.03
C PRO A 504 32.18 0.98 -21.10
N GLU A 505 33.39 0.88 -21.65
CA GLU A 505 33.72 -0.06 -22.70
C GLU A 505 34.62 -1.17 -22.16
N GLU A 506 34.21 -2.42 -22.35
CA GLU A 506 35.02 -3.59 -22.03
C GLU A 506 36.00 -3.87 -23.16
N GLY A 507 37.27 -4.08 -22.82
CA GLY A 507 38.29 -4.35 -23.81
C GLY A 507 39.53 -5.01 -23.25
N ASN A 508 40.50 -5.19 -24.14
CA ASN A 508 41.78 -5.82 -23.83
C ASN A 508 42.81 -4.73 -23.54
N VAL A 509 43.48 -4.82 -22.40
CA VAL A 509 44.51 -3.85 -22.03
C VAL A 509 45.87 -4.55 -21.99
N HIS A 510 46.88 -3.87 -22.55
CA HIS A 510 48.27 -4.30 -22.58
C HIS A 510 49.14 -3.18 -21.98
N PHE A 511 49.97 -3.53 -21.01
CA PHE A 511 50.85 -2.61 -20.28
C PHE A 511 52.30 -2.74 -20.75
N PHE A 512 52.97 -1.61 -20.90
CA PHE A 512 54.38 -1.48 -21.31
C PHE A 512 55.14 -0.62 -20.30
N SER A 513 56.47 -0.61 -20.33
CA SER A 513 57.26 0.23 -19.42
C SER A 513 56.99 1.74 -19.56
N SER A 514 56.63 2.22 -20.76
CA SER A 514 56.42 3.64 -21.08
C SER A 514 55.00 4.00 -21.54
N GLY A 515 54.01 3.13 -21.38
CA GLY A 515 52.62 3.43 -21.70
C GLY A 515 51.70 2.21 -21.71
N LEU A 516 50.50 2.36 -22.27
CA LEU A 516 49.54 1.26 -22.42
C LEU A 516 48.82 1.30 -23.76
N LEU A 517 48.32 0.13 -24.15
CA LEU A 517 47.46 -0.09 -25.32
C LEU A 517 46.12 -0.66 -24.82
N PHE A 518 45.03 0.01 -25.15
CA PHE A 518 43.68 -0.50 -24.98
C PHE A 518 43.10 -0.85 -26.35
N SER A 519 42.62 -2.08 -26.50
CA SER A 519 42.07 -2.60 -27.76
C SER A 519 40.60 -2.95 -27.58
N HIS A 520 39.76 -2.33 -28.40
CA HIS A 520 38.32 -2.62 -28.46
C HIS A 520 37.97 -3.25 -29.81
N CYS A 521 37.02 -4.20 -29.83
CA CYS A 521 36.66 -4.95 -31.05
C CYS A 521 36.08 -4.06 -32.16
N ARG A 522 35.38 -2.97 -31.81
CA ARG A 522 34.66 -2.12 -32.78
C ARG A 522 35.47 -0.96 -33.37
N HIS A 523 36.06 -0.09 -32.55
CA HIS A 523 36.79 1.10 -33.02
C HIS A 523 38.32 0.96 -32.95
N GLY A 524 38.82 -0.23 -32.59
CA GLY A 524 40.23 -0.58 -32.69
C GLY A 524 41.09 -0.13 -31.51
N SER A 525 42.35 0.18 -31.81
CA SER A 525 43.42 0.37 -30.83
C SER A 525 43.53 1.82 -30.35
N ILE A 526 43.64 2.01 -29.03
CA ILE A 526 43.89 3.29 -28.35
C ILE A 526 45.23 3.17 -27.63
N ILE A 527 46.18 4.02 -28.01
CA ILE A 527 47.52 4.05 -27.42
C ILE A 527 47.68 5.27 -26.54
N ILE A 528 48.10 5.04 -25.29
CA ILE A 528 48.39 6.11 -24.33
C ILE A 528 49.86 5.99 -23.90
N SER A 529 50.72 6.78 -24.53
CA SER A 529 52.12 6.95 -24.12
C SER A 529 52.22 7.81 -22.85
N LYS A 530 53.20 7.54 -21.97
CA LYS A 530 53.54 8.41 -20.84
C LYS A 530 53.87 9.84 -21.29
N ASP A 531 54.34 10.05 -22.52
CA ASP A 531 54.61 11.40 -23.05
C ASP A 531 53.35 12.27 -23.12
N HIS A 532 52.20 11.63 -23.33
CA HIS A 532 50.89 12.28 -23.39
C HIS A 532 50.15 12.26 -22.05
N MET A 533 50.73 11.73 -20.97
CA MET A 533 50.15 11.78 -19.64
C MET A 533 50.63 13.05 -18.90
N ASN A 534 49.80 13.57 -18.00
CA ASN A 534 50.17 14.58 -17.00
C ASN A 534 50.49 13.90 -15.66
N SER A 535 49.63 12.97 -15.25
CA SER A 535 49.77 12.19 -14.04
C SER A 535 49.11 10.82 -14.21
N ILE A 536 49.61 9.85 -13.46
CA ILE A 536 48.99 8.53 -13.35
C ILE A 536 48.90 8.13 -11.88
N SER A 537 47.69 7.78 -11.45
CA SER A 537 47.39 7.40 -10.08
C SER A 537 46.68 6.06 -10.02
N PHE A 538 46.85 5.33 -8.92
CA PHE A 538 46.23 4.03 -8.72
C PHE A 538 45.48 4.01 -7.39
N TYR A 539 44.20 3.63 -7.46
CA TYR A 539 43.36 3.34 -6.31
C TYR A 539 43.25 1.82 -6.14
N ASP A 540 43.81 1.31 -5.05
CA ASP A 540 44.00 -0.13 -4.77
C ASP A 540 42.72 -0.79 -4.19
N GLY A 541 41.90 -0.03 -3.46
CA GLY A 541 40.74 -0.59 -2.75
C GLY A 541 41.16 -1.54 -1.62
N ASP A 542 40.48 -2.69 -1.48
CA ASP A 542 40.69 -3.70 -0.43
C ASP A 542 41.10 -5.09 -0.96
N SER A 543 41.57 -5.12 -2.22
CA SER A 543 42.04 -6.30 -2.97
C SER A 543 41.08 -7.49 -3.15
N THR A 544 39.90 -7.48 -2.53
CA THR A 544 38.99 -8.65 -2.50
C THR A 544 37.55 -8.33 -2.89
N SER A 545 37.06 -7.13 -2.59
CA SER A 545 35.67 -6.73 -2.80
C SER A 545 35.52 -5.40 -3.56
N THR A 546 36.57 -4.56 -3.54
CA THR A 546 36.59 -3.22 -4.13
C THR A 546 37.32 -3.21 -5.46
N VAL A 547 36.73 -2.57 -6.47
CA VAL A 547 37.32 -2.41 -7.81
C VAL A 547 38.56 -1.53 -7.73
N ALA A 548 39.68 -2.02 -8.27
CA ALA A 548 40.89 -1.22 -8.42
C ALA A 548 40.75 -0.32 -9.66
N ALA A 549 41.27 0.90 -9.58
CA ALA A 549 41.14 1.90 -10.64
C ALA A 549 42.48 2.56 -10.96
N LEU A 550 42.87 2.50 -12.24
CA LEU A 550 43.99 3.24 -12.79
C LEU A 550 43.48 4.55 -13.39
N LEU A 551 43.94 5.67 -12.85
CA LEU A 551 43.49 7.03 -13.13
C LEU A 551 44.55 7.74 -13.97
N ILE A 552 44.18 8.19 -15.17
CA ILE A 552 45.09 8.75 -16.15
C ILE A 552 44.62 10.16 -16.52
N ASP A 553 45.37 11.17 -16.08
CA ASP A 553 45.20 12.54 -16.54
C ASP A 553 46.07 12.74 -17.78
N PHE A 554 45.51 13.21 -18.89
CA PHE A 554 46.23 13.30 -20.17
C PHE A 554 46.35 14.73 -20.69
N LYS A 555 47.36 14.95 -21.56
CA LYS A 555 47.62 16.21 -22.27
C LYS A 555 46.69 16.32 -23.48
N SER A 556 46.35 17.54 -23.88
CA SER A 556 45.52 17.82 -25.07
C SER A 556 46.09 17.23 -26.37
N SER A 557 47.40 16.95 -26.43
CA SER A 557 48.05 16.22 -27.53
C SER A 557 47.50 14.81 -27.76
N LEU A 558 46.81 14.19 -26.79
CA LEU A 558 46.19 12.88 -26.94
C LEU A 558 44.82 12.94 -27.65
N LEU A 559 44.12 14.08 -27.62
CA LEU A 559 42.76 14.21 -28.17
C LEU A 559 42.64 13.78 -29.64
N PRO A 560 43.60 14.08 -30.54
CA PRO A 560 43.56 13.58 -31.92
C PRO A 560 43.74 12.05 -32.04
N HIS A 561 44.20 11.38 -30.99
CA HIS A 561 44.44 9.94 -30.96
C HIS A 561 43.43 9.19 -30.08
N LEU A 562 42.44 9.90 -29.54
CA LEU A 562 41.39 9.36 -28.69
C LEU A 562 40.03 9.48 -29.41
N PRO A 563 39.15 8.46 -29.35
CA PRO A 563 37.78 8.57 -29.84
C PRO A 563 37.06 9.82 -29.33
N VAL A 564 36.28 10.46 -30.20
CA VAL A 564 35.61 11.75 -29.91
C VAL A 564 34.67 11.66 -28.71
N HIS A 565 34.02 10.52 -28.48
CA HIS A 565 33.11 10.33 -27.34
C HIS A 565 33.84 10.25 -25.99
N PHE A 566 35.15 10.03 -25.98
CA PHE A 566 35.96 10.08 -24.76
C PHE A 566 36.55 11.46 -24.48
N HIS A 567 36.29 12.46 -25.32
CA HIS A 567 36.70 13.84 -25.08
C HIS A 567 35.84 14.41 -23.95
N GLY A 568 36.47 14.75 -22.83
CA GLY A 568 35.81 15.31 -21.64
C GLY A 568 36.48 16.60 -21.20
N SER A 569 35.78 17.40 -20.40
CA SER A 569 36.29 18.70 -19.92
C SER A 569 37.50 18.58 -18.98
N SER A 570 37.64 17.45 -18.29
CA SER A 570 38.72 17.20 -17.32
C SER A 570 39.91 16.42 -17.92
N ASN A 571 39.93 16.11 -19.22
CA ASN A 571 40.99 15.34 -19.89
C ASN A 571 41.48 14.14 -19.08
N PHE A 572 40.50 13.34 -18.63
CA PHE A 572 40.69 12.26 -17.67
C PHE A 572 40.08 10.94 -18.17
N LEU A 573 40.80 9.84 -17.95
CA LEU A 573 40.37 8.45 -18.20
C LEU A 573 40.58 7.59 -16.95
N MET A 574 39.70 6.61 -16.75
CA MET A 574 39.81 5.60 -15.69
C MET A 574 39.73 4.21 -16.29
N ILE A 575 40.71 3.35 -15.99
CA ILE A 575 40.66 1.92 -16.31
C ILE A 575 40.33 1.16 -15.03
N ALA A 576 39.15 0.53 -14.99
CA ALA A 576 38.70 -0.29 -13.88
C ALA A 576 39.16 -1.74 -14.07
N LEU A 577 39.80 -2.28 -13.03
CA LEU A 577 40.31 -3.65 -12.95
C LEU A 577 39.51 -4.39 -11.88
N PHE A 578 38.70 -5.36 -12.28
CA PHE A 578 37.85 -6.09 -11.35
C PHE A 578 38.66 -7.08 -10.49
N PRO A 579 38.38 -7.16 -9.17
CA PRO A 579 39.06 -8.09 -8.28
C PRO A 579 39.00 -9.52 -8.79
N LYS A 580 40.09 -10.27 -8.59
CA LYS A 580 40.25 -11.67 -9.00
C LYS A 580 40.25 -11.93 -10.52
N SER A 581 40.13 -10.90 -11.36
CA SER A 581 40.34 -11.05 -12.80
C SER A 581 41.82 -11.36 -13.12
N LYS A 582 42.07 -12.00 -14.26
CA LYS A 582 43.44 -12.31 -14.72
C LYS A 582 44.26 -11.02 -14.90
N ILE A 583 43.65 -9.99 -15.47
CA ILE A 583 44.31 -8.70 -15.71
C ILE A 583 44.62 -7.97 -14.40
N TYR A 584 43.73 -8.05 -13.40
CA TYR A 584 44.00 -7.53 -12.06
C TYR A 584 45.24 -8.20 -11.47
N GLN A 585 45.29 -9.53 -11.45
CA GLN A 585 46.44 -10.26 -10.89
C GLN A 585 47.75 -9.92 -11.63
N ALA A 586 47.71 -9.87 -12.95
CA ALA A 586 48.84 -9.53 -13.80
C ALA A 586 49.37 -8.09 -13.56
N PHE A 587 48.47 -7.13 -13.33
CA PHE A 587 48.85 -5.76 -13.04
C PHE A 587 49.67 -5.67 -11.74
N TYR A 588 49.26 -6.35 -10.66
CA TYR A 588 50.01 -6.33 -9.40
C TYR A 588 51.35 -7.06 -9.48
N SER A 589 51.41 -8.19 -10.20
CA SER A 589 52.65 -8.98 -10.31
C SER A 589 53.72 -8.31 -11.18
N GLU A 590 53.31 -7.73 -12.32
CA GLU A 590 54.24 -7.37 -13.39
C GLU A 590 54.31 -5.87 -13.67
N VAL A 591 53.31 -5.05 -13.29
CA VAL A 591 53.24 -3.63 -13.67
C VAL A 591 53.42 -2.69 -12.47
N PHE A 592 52.75 -2.99 -11.36
CA PHE A 592 52.64 -2.08 -10.21
C PHE A 592 53.99 -1.66 -9.62
N SER A 593 54.92 -2.59 -9.43
CA SER A 593 56.25 -2.32 -8.86
C SER A 593 57.13 -1.49 -9.79
N LEU A 594 57.13 -1.81 -11.09
CA LEU A 594 57.93 -1.14 -12.12
C LEU A 594 57.46 0.30 -12.37
N TRP A 595 56.15 0.53 -12.43
CA TRP A 595 55.62 1.88 -12.64
C TRP A 595 55.72 2.79 -11.41
N LYS A 596 55.98 2.21 -10.23
CA LYS A 596 56.22 2.95 -8.98
C LYS A 596 57.67 3.42 -8.81
N GLN A 597 58.64 2.73 -9.42
CA GLN A 597 60.06 3.11 -9.34
C GLN A 597 60.31 4.39 -10.16
N GLN A 598 61.00 5.37 -9.56
CA GLN A 598 61.39 6.62 -10.22
C GLN A 598 62.69 6.38 -11.03
N ASP A 599 62.57 6.22 -12.34
CA ASP A 599 63.70 6.45 -13.24
C ASP A 599 63.70 7.90 -13.73
N ASN A 600 64.90 8.47 -13.85
CA ASN A 600 65.24 9.91 -13.90
C ASN A 600 64.65 10.77 -15.04
N SER A 601 63.56 10.38 -15.71
CA SER A 601 62.88 11.26 -16.68
C SER A 601 61.39 10.97 -16.95
N GLY A 602 60.67 10.19 -16.11
CA GLY A 602 59.29 9.78 -16.40
C GLY A 602 58.23 10.04 -15.32
N ILE A 603 56.96 10.01 -15.73
CA ILE A 603 55.78 10.03 -14.83
C ILE A 603 55.71 8.71 -14.05
N SER A 604 55.74 8.79 -12.72
CA SER A 604 55.64 7.65 -11.80
C SER A 604 54.21 7.45 -11.28
N LEU A 605 53.81 6.19 -11.05
CA LEU A 605 52.51 5.81 -10.50
C LEU A 605 52.35 6.23 -9.03
N LYS A 606 51.34 7.06 -8.73
CA LYS A 606 51.02 7.48 -7.36
C LYS A 606 49.87 6.64 -6.80
N VAL A 607 50.08 5.99 -5.65
CA VAL A 607 49.01 5.27 -4.96
C VAL A 607 48.20 6.27 -4.13
N ILE A 608 46.87 6.27 -4.30
CA ILE A 608 45.96 7.17 -3.59
C ILE A 608 44.94 6.38 -2.76
N GLN A 609 44.50 6.99 -1.65
CA GLN A 609 43.42 6.50 -0.81
C GLN A 609 42.08 7.10 -1.27
N GLU A 610 40.96 6.62 -0.73
CA GLU A 610 39.61 7.05 -1.14
C GLU A 610 39.40 8.57 -0.99
N ASP A 611 39.98 9.19 0.05
CA ASP A 611 39.94 10.64 0.26
C ASP A 611 40.67 11.45 -0.82
N GLY A 612 41.59 10.82 -1.56
CA GLY A 612 42.34 11.43 -2.65
C GLY A 612 41.60 11.47 -3.99
N LEU A 613 40.44 10.81 -4.11
CA LEU A 613 39.63 10.81 -5.32
C LEU A 613 38.81 12.10 -5.42
N SER A 614 38.80 12.73 -6.60
CA SER A 614 37.89 13.85 -6.89
C SER A 614 36.42 13.40 -6.87
N VAL A 615 35.47 14.33 -6.74
CA VAL A 615 34.03 14.01 -6.77
C VAL A 615 33.63 13.27 -8.06
N GLU A 616 34.24 13.66 -9.19
CA GLU A 616 34.03 13.00 -10.49
C GLU A 616 34.60 11.57 -10.49
N GLN A 617 35.82 11.38 -9.99
CA GLN A 617 36.45 10.06 -9.89
C GLN A 617 35.70 9.12 -8.95
N LYS A 618 35.23 9.62 -7.79
CA LYS A 618 34.39 8.85 -6.85
C LYS A 618 33.09 8.38 -7.52
N ARG A 619 32.47 9.23 -8.35
CA ARG A 619 31.25 8.87 -9.08
C ARG A 619 31.51 7.74 -10.09
N LEU A 620 32.57 7.85 -10.89
CA LEU A 620 32.91 6.82 -11.88
C LEU A 620 33.31 5.50 -11.21
N HIS A 621 34.11 5.57 -10.14
CA HIS A 621 34.49 4.41 -9.34
C HIS A 621 33.27 3.72 -8.71
N SER A 622 32.35 4.48 -8.12
CA SER A 622 31.09 3.95 -7.57
C SER A 622 30.26 3.23 -8.65
N SER A 623 30.21 3.77 -9.88
CA SER A 623 29.55 3.11 -11.01
C SER A 623 30.23 1.79 -11.39
N ALA A 624 31.56 1.76 -11.45
CA ALA A 624 32.33 0.53 -11.71
C ALA A 624 32.14 -0.51 -10.60
N GLN A 625 32.10 -0.08 -9.34
CA GLN A 625 31.85 -0.93 -8.19
C GLN A 625 30.46 -1.59 -8.26
N LYS A 626 29.41 -0.81 -8.57
CA LYS A 626 28.05 -1.34 -8.76
C LYS A 626 27.99 -2.38 -9.88
N LEU A 627 28.66 -2.11 -11.00
CA LEU A 627 28.75 -3.02 -12.14
C LEU A 627 29.44 -4.34 -11.73
N PHE A 628 30.58 -4.27 -11.05
CA PHE A 628 31.28 -5.44 -10.53
C PHE A 628 30.41 -6.27 -9.57
N SER A 629 29.73 -5.61 -8.61
CA SER A 629 28.83 -6.29 -7.68
C SER A 629 27.65 -6.97 -8.38
N ALA A 630 27.13 -6.40 -9.45
CA ALA A 630 26.05 -6.99 -10.26
C ALA A 630 26.52 -8.14 -11.17
N LEU A 631 27.81 -8.20 -11.51
CA LEU A 631 28.43 -9.26 -12.32
C LEU A 631 28.94 -10.44 -11.48
N SER A 632 29.26 -10.23 -10.19
CA SER A 632 29.93 -11.22 -9.34
C SER A 632 29.01 -12.25 -8.64
N GLN A 633 27.71 -12.29 -8.94
CA GLN A 633 26.77 -13.22 -8.30
C GLN A 633 26.81 -14.63 -8.93
N PRO A 634 26.76 -15.73 -8.14
CA PRO A 634 26.84 -17.09 -8.65
C PRO A 634 25.60 -17.49 -9.46
N ALA A 635 25.81 -18.31 -10.50
CA ALA A 635 24.82 -18.70 -11.52
C ALA A 635 23.57 -19.49 -11.02
N GLY A 636 23.43 -19.72 -9.71
CA GLY A 636 22.35 -20.51 -9.11
C GLY A 636 21.18 -19.70 -8.52
N GLU A 637 21.38 -18.41 -8.22
CA GLU A 637 20.29 -17.50 -7.85
C GLU A 637 19.81 -16.79 -9.12
N LYS A 638 18.48 -16.71 -9.36
CA LYS A 638 17.93 -15.88 -10.43
C LYS A 638 18.53 -14.48 -10.28
N ARG A 639 19.47 -14.14 -11.16
CA ARG A 639 20.15 -12.85 -11.21
C ARG A 639 19.07 -11.78 -11.12
N SER A 640 19.01 -11.02 -10.03
CA SER A 640 17.94 -10.02 -9.88
C SER A 640 18.15 -8.97 -10.96
N SER A 641 17.34 -9.02 -12.03
CA SER A 641 17.39 -8.10 -13.19
C SER A 641 17.48 -6.64 -12.74
N LEU A 642 16.74 -6.31 -11.68
CA LEU A 642 16.70 -4.99 -11.07
C LEU A 642 18.06 -4.50 -10.54
N LYS A 643 18.88 -5.36 -9.90
CA LYS A 643 20.23 -4.93 -9.43
C LYS A 643 21.18 -4.62 -10.59
N LEU A 644 21.08 -5.38 -11.68
CA LEU A 644 21.87 -5.11 -12.89
C LEU A 644 21.40 -3.82 -13.56
N LEU A 645 20.08 -3.58 -13.61
CA LEU A 645 19.51 -2.33 -14.10
C LEU A 645 19.92 -1.13 -13.24
N SER A 646 19.88 -1.22 -11.92
CA SER A 646 20.36 -0.17 -11.01
C SER A 646 21.86 0.12 -11.16
N ALA A 647 22.67 -0.88 -11.55
CA ALA A 647 24.08 -0.67 -11.88
C ALA A 647 24.25 0.10 -13.20
N LYS A 648 23.41 -0.18 -14.20
CA LYS A 648 23.38 0.52 -15.49
C LYS A 648 22.75 1.91 -15.41
N LEU A 649 21.79 2.11 -14.51
CA LEU A 649 21.03 3.34 -14.34
C LEU A 649 21.23 3.86 -12.91
N PRO A 650 22.30 4.65 -12.64
CA PRO A 650 22.65 5.06 -11.29
C PRO A 650 21.57 5.90 -10.57
N GLU A 651 20.72 6.57 -11.33
CA GLU A 651 19.61 7.42 -10.84
C GLU A 651 18.33 6.61 -10.54
N LEU A 652 18.28 5.32 -10.93
CA LEU A 652 17.07 4.50 -10.83
C LEU A 652 16.64 4.25 -9.39
N ASP A 653 17.56 3.86 -8.49
CA ASP A 653 17.22 3.55 -7.09
C ASP A 653 16.55 4.76 -6.41
N TRP A 654 17.12 5.95 -6.63
CA TRP A 654 16.58 7.21 -6.14
C TRP A 654 15.22 7.51 -6.77
N PHE A 655 15.11 7.37 -8.09
CA PHE A 655 13.87 7.61 -8.81
C PHE A 655 12.75 6.70 -8.32
N LEU A 656 13.00 5.42 -8.07
CA LEU A 656 12.00 4.48 -7.56
C LEU A 656 11.44 4.92 -6.19
N GLN A 657 12.30 5.40 -5.28
CA GLN A 657 11.86 5.91 -3.98
C GLN A 657 11.04 7.19 -4.11
N HIS A 658 11.46 8.10 -4.99
CA HIS A 658 10.76 9.34 -5.28
C HIS A 658 9.39 9.07 -5.93
N PHE A 659 9.36 8.20 -6.94
CA PHE A 659 8.17 7.79 -7.68
C PHE A 659 7.14 7.08 -6.80
N ALA A 660 7.58 6.27 -5.84
CA ALA A 660 6.68 5.61 -4.90
C ALA A 660 5.85 6.58 -4.06
N ILE A 661 6.36 7.80 -3.79
CA ILE A 661 5.64 8.82 -3.02
C ILE A 661 4.73 9.63 -3.95
N SER A 662 5.27 10.09 -5.08
CA SER A 662 4.54 10.95 -6.02
C SER A 662 3.33 10.27 -6.66
N SER A 663 3.41 8.96 -6.90
CA SER A 663 2.37 8.20 -7.62
C SER A 663 1.17 7.87 -6.74
N ILE A 664 1.34 7.96 -5.42
CA ILE A 664 0.31 7.62 -4.46
C ILE A 664 -0.56 8.83 -4.12
N SER A 665 0.00 10.04 -4.11
CA SER A 665 -0.76 11.25 -3.84
C SER A 665 -0.08 12.54 -4.27
N GLN A 666 -0.93 13.54 -4.54
CA GLN A 666 -0.56 14.92 -4.80
C GLN A 666 -0.65 15.81 -3.54
N GLU A 667 -0.89 15.22 -2.36
CA GLU A 667 -0.88 15.98 -1.11
C GLU A 667 0.56 16.36 -0.71
N PRO A 668 0.78 17.59 -0.20
CA PRO A 668 2.12 18.07 0.09
C PRO A 668 2.74 17.36 1.30
N VAL A 669 4.04 17.13 1.19
CA VAL A 669 4.88 16.46 2.19
C VAL A 669 5.75 17.48 2.92
N MET A 670 5.92 17.36 4.24
CA MET A 670 6.76 18.31 4.97
C MET A 670 8.25 18.16 4.60
N ARG A 671 8.97 19.27 4.36
CA ARG A 671 10.40 19.26 4.00
C ARG A 671 11.26 18.51 5.01
N THR A 672 10.94 18.60 6.30
CA THR A 672 11.64 17.89 7.38
C THR A 672 11.51 16.37 7.31
N HIS A 673 10.45 15.86 6.66
CA HIS A 673 10.21 14.42 6.53
C HIS A 673 10.73 13.86 5.21
N LEU A 674 10.97 14.71 4.20
CA LEU A 674 11.38 14.27 2.87
C LEU A 674 12.63 13.36 2.84
N PRO A 675 13.72 13.63 3.60
CA PRO A 675 14.89 12.74 3.62
C PRO A 675 14.57 11.32 4.11
N VAL A 676 13.74 11.23 5.15
CA VAL A 676 13.26 9.96 5.73
C VAL A 676 12.40 9.23 4.72
N LEU A 677 11.52 9.96 4.04
CA LEU A 677 10.65 9.40 3.01
C LEU A 677 11.44 8.90 1.81
N LEU A 678 12.55 9.54 1.44
CA LEU A 678 13.40 9.09 0.33
C LEU A 678 14.48 8.08 0.77
N GLN A 679 14.39 7.57 2.01
CA GLN A 679 15.31 6.57 2.59
C GLN A 679 16.79 6.98 2.48
N GLN A 680 17.07 8.29 2.62
CA GLN A 680 18.45 8.77 2.64
C GLN A 680 19.12 8.28 3.93
N ALA A 681 20.30 7.66 3.79
CA ALA A 681 21.15 7.31 4.93
C ALA A 681 21.32 8.55 5.80
N GLU A 682 21.01 8.40 7.10
CA GLU A 682 20.83 9.49 8.04
C GLU A 682 21.89 10.58 7.86
N ILE A 683 21.47 11.76 7.39
CA ILE A 683 22.09 12.97 7.93
C ILE A 683 21.74 12.85 9.40
N ASN A 684 22.74 12.50 10.22
CA ASN A 684 22.69 12.59 11.66
C ASN A 684 22.10 13.97 11.98
N THR A 685 20.78 14.04 12.10
CA THR A 685 20.14 15.15 12.76
C THR A 685 20.62 14.93 14.17
N THR A 686 21.68 15.67 14.52
CA THR A 686 22.17 15.80 15.89
C THR A 686 20.95 15.73 16.76
N HIS A 687 20.79 14.62 17.48
CA HIS A 687 19.67 14.38 18.37
C HIS A 687 19.67 15.58 19.31
N ARG A 688 18.90 16.62 18.97
CA ARG A 688 18.61 17.69 19.90
C ARG A 688 17.72 16.99 20.87
N ILE A 689 18.30 16.64 22.00
CA ILE A 689 17.63 16.18 23.19
C ILE A 689 16.63 17.30 23.54
N GLU A 690 15.44 17.28 22.95
CA GLU A 690 14.31 18.11 23.33
C GLU A 690 13.74 17.51 24.63
N SER A 691 14.52 17.63 25.72
CA SER A 691 14.29 16.98 27.01
C SER A 691 13.06 17.49 27.79
N ASP A 692 12.18 18.28 27.19
CA ASP A 692 11.04 18.92 27.89
C ASP A 692 9.67 18.70 27.24
N LYS A 693 9.55 17.93 26.15
CA LYS A 693 8.25 17.62 25.52
C LYS A 693 7.45 16.58 26.32
N VAL A 694 6.13 16.73 26.33
CA VAL A 694 5.21 15.75 26.90
C VAL A 694 4.96 14.63 25.89
N ILE A 695 5.23 13.40 26.30
CA ILE A 695 5.04 12.21 25.47
C ILE A 695 3.59 11.73 25.61
N ILE A 696 2.91 11.57 24.47
CA ILE A 696 1.54 11.06 24.37
C ILE A 696 1.59 9.57 24.03
N SER A 697 1.00 8.74 24.90
CA SER A 697 0.70 7.33 24.61
C SER A 697 -0.79 7.18 24.37
N ILE A 698 -1.17 6.73 23.18
CA ILE A 698 -2.59 6.56 22.81
C ILE A 698 -2.95 5.08 22.97
N VAL A 699 -3.99 4.80 23.76
CA VAL A 699 -4.58 3.46 23.89
C VAL A 699 -5.99 3.51 23.28
N THR A 700 -6.22 2.69 22.27
CA THR A 700 -7.49 2.60 21.54
C THR A 700 -7.98 1.15 21.51
N GLY A 701 -9.23 0.94 21.12
CA GLY A 701 -9.77 -0.39 20.83
C GLY A 701 -11.29 -0.37 20.74
N LEU A 702 -11.87 -1.47 20.24
CA LEU A 702 -13.33 -1.61 20.17
C LEU A 702 -13.94 -1.60 21.59
N PRO A 703 -15.20 -1.16 21.77
CA PRO A 703 -15.86 -1.22 23.06
C PRO A 703 -15.76 -2.62 23.72
N GLY A 704 -15.41 -2.65 25.00
CA GLY A 704 -15.21 -3.90 25.76
C GLY A 704 -13.86 -4.58 25.55
N CYS A 705 -12.88 -3.92 24.91
CA CYS A 705 -11.51 -4.45 24.72
C CYS A 705 -10.57 -4.34 25.92
N HIS A 706 -11.08 -4.06 27.11
CA HIS A 706 -10.29 -3.86 28.33
C HIS A 706 -9.17 -2.78 28.27
N ALA A 707 -9.24 -1.84 27.33
CA ALA A 707 -8.29 -0.72 27.22
C ALA A 707 -8.22 0.16 28.49
N SER A 708 -9.33 0.23 29.24
CA SER A 708 -9.42 1.06 30.45
C SER A 708 -8.70 0.42 31.63
N GLU A 709 -8.79 -0.90 31.72
CA GLU A 709 -8.11 -1.75 32.68
C GLU A 709 -6.61 -1.73 32.42
N LEU A 710 -6.19 -1.83 31.14
CA LEU A 710 -4.79 -1.65 30.75
C LEU A 710 -4.27 -0.27 31.16
N CYS A 711 -5.04 0.79 30.90
CA CYS A 711 -4.70 2.14 31.35
C CYS A 711 -4.54 2.23 32.87
N ALA A 712 -5.50 1.70 33.64
CA ALA A 712 -5.46 1.70 35.10
C ALA A 712 -4.25 0.91 35.64
N PHE A 713 -3.91 -0.22 35.00
CA PHE A 713 -2.72 -1.01 35.30
C PHE A 713 -1.44 -0.20 35.06
N LEU A 714 -1.29 0.42 33.88
CA LEU A 714 -0.12 1.24 33.54
C LEU A 714 0.07 2.40 34.53
N VAL A 715 -1.00 3.11 34.86
CA VAL A 715 -0.94 4.22 35.84
C VAL A 715 -0.56 3.73 37.24
N THR A 716 -0.97 2.51 37.62
CA THR A 716 -0.68 1.94 38.95
C THR A 716 0.75 1.39 39.05
N LEU A 717 1.18 0.63 38.05
CA LEU A 717 2.48 -0.03 38.02
C LEU A 717 3.63 0.98 37.87
N HIS A 718 3.41 2.04 37.09
CA HIS A 718 4.44 3.03 36.75
C HIS A 718 4.42 4.29 37.63
N LYS A 719 3.82 4.24 38.84
CA LYS A 719 3.85 5.35 39.82
C LYS A 719 5.28 5.75 40.20
N GLU A 720 6.25 4.86 40.05
CA GLU A 720 7.65 5.08 40.42
C GLU A 720 8.45 5.87 39.35
N CYS A 721 8.08 5.80 38.06
CA CYS A 721 8.90 6.27 36.94
C CYS A 721 8.43 7.57 36.23
N GLY A 722 7.27 8.15 36.56
CA GLY A 722 6.82 9.38 35.88
C GLY A 722 5.57 10.06 36.46
N ARG A 723 5.30 11.31 36.03
CA ARG A 723 4.05 12.01 36.33
C ARG A 723 3.07 11.78 35.17
N TRP A 724 1.86 11.28 35.49
CA TRP A 724 0.84 10.92 34.50
C TRP A 724 -0.28 11.96 34.43
N MET A 725 -0.65 12.34 33.21
CA MET A 725 -1.92 12.96 32.87
C MET A 725 -2.74 11.93 32.10
N VAL A 726 -4.05 11.85 32.34
CA VAL A 726 -4.92 10.88 31.65
C VAL A 726 -6.08 11.63 31.02
N TYR A 727 -6.16 11.61 29.69
CA TYR A 727 -7.34 12.03 28.96
C TYR A 727 -8.24 10.82 28.75
N ARG A 728 -9.46 10.88 29.28
CA ARG A 728 -10.52 9.90 28.98
C ARG A 728 -11.57 10.59 28.14
N GLN A 729 -11.94 9.95 27.04
CA GLN A 729 -13.03 10.39 26.21
C GLN A 729 -14.34 10.31 27.00
N ILE A 730 -15.07 11.43 27.07
CA ILE A 730 -16.37 11.49 27.75
C ILE A 730 -17.43 10.94 26.77
N MET A 731 -18.23 9.99 27.23
CA MET A 731 -19.26 9.29 26.43
C MET A 731 -20.67 9.86 26.68
N ASP A 732 -20.76 11.08 27.19
CA ASP A 732 -22.00 11.74 27.62
C ASP A 732 -22.80 12.34 26.44
N SER A 733 -22.24 12.30 25.23
CA SER A 733 -22.84 12.74 23.98
C SER A 733 -23.07 11.62 22.96
N SER A 734 -23.91 11.88 21.97
CA SER A 734 -24.15 10.97 20.83
C SER A 734 -22.96 10.95 19.83
N GLU A 735 -22.12 11.99 19.80
CA GLU A 735 -20.90 12.00 19.00
C GLU A 735 -19.77 11.26 19.73
N CYS A 736 -19.02 10.44 18.99
CA CYS A 736 -17.88 9.70 19.56
C CYS A 736 -16.77 10.68 19.98
N PHE A 737 -16.19 11.50 19.08
CA PHE A 737 -15.01 12.33 19.36
C PHE A 737 -15.15 13.78 18.88
N HIS A 738 -14.79 14.75 19.74
CA HIS A 738 -14.76 16.17 19.42
C HIS A 738 -13.33 16.72 19.44
N ALA A 739 -12.79 17.08 18.26
CA ALA A 739 -11.45 17.62 18.12
C ALA A 739 -11.23 18.90 18.96
N ALA A 740 -12.21 19.80 19.00
CA ALA A 740 -12.12 21.05 19.76
C ALA A 740 -12.01 20.82 21.28
N HIS A 741 -12.71 19.82 21.82
CA HIS A 741 -12.61 19.47 23.24
C HIS A 741 -11.22 18.93 23.58
N PHE A 742 -10.69 18.03 22.73
CA PHE A 742 -9.34 17.50 22.89
C PHE A 742 -8.28 18.60 22.82
N GLN A 743 -8.37 19.52 21.85
CA GLN A 743 -7.44 20.65 21.71
C GLN A 743 -7.48 21.60 22.92
N ARG A 744 -8.67 21.89 23.48
CA ARG A 744 -8.80 22.67 24.72
C ARG A 744 -8.15 21.98 25.92
N TYR A 745 -8.31 20.66 26.03
CA TYR A 745 -7.64 19.87 27.07
C TYR A 745 -6.11 19.95 26.95
N LEU A 746 -5.57 19.83 25.73
CA LEU A 746 -4.13 19.97 25.49
C LEU A 746 -3.61 21.36 25.89
N SER A 747 -4.34 22.43 25.54
CA SER A 747 -4.01 23.80 25.96
C SER A 747 -3.98 23.93 27.49
N SER A 748 -5.02 23.43 28.17
CA SER A 748 -5.12 23.44 29.63
C SER A 748 -4.00 22.63 30.30
N ALA A 749 -3.60 21.50 29.70
CA ALA A 749 -2.51 20.67 30.19
C ALA A 749 -1.14 21.37 30.11
N VAL A 750 -0.88 22.11 29.02
CA VAL A 750 0.35 22.92 28.88
C VAL A 750 0.35 24.08 29.88
N GLU A 751 -0.76 24.79 30.05
CA GLU A 751 -0.88 25.85 31.04
C GLU A 751 -0.64 25.34 32.47
N ALA A 752 -1.22 24.18 32.82
CA ALA A 752 -1.01 23.54 34.12
C ALA A 752 0.46 23.13 34.34
N GLN A 753 1.17 22.74 33.29
CA GLN A 753 2.59 22.42 33.34
C GLN A 753 3.46 23.68 33.52
N GLN A 754 3.18 24.74 32.77
CA GLN A 754 3.90 26.03 32.85
C GLN A 754 3.71 26.70 34.22
N ASN A 755 2.49 26.70 34.76
CA ASN A 755 2.20 27.27 36.08
C ASN A 755 2.90 26.51 37.23
N ARG A 756 3.23 25.23 37.02
CA ARG A 756 3.91 24.38 38.02
C ARG A 756 5.43 24.42 37.91
N SER A 757 6.00 24.61 36.72
CA SER A 757 7.45 24.73 36.53
C SER A 757 8.04 25.96 37.23
N VAL A 758 7.25 27.04 37.37
CA VAL A 758 7.61 28.25 38.14
C VAL A 758 7.71 27.98 39.66
N ARG A 759 7.05 26.93 40.18
CA ARG A 759 6.97 26.62 41.64
C ARG A 759 7.92 25.53 42.12
N GLN A 760 8.56 24.74 41.25
CA GLN A 760 9.42 23.61 41.64
C GLN A 760 10.71 23.56 40.81
N SER A 761 11.73 24.31 41.22
CA SER A 761 13.07 24.33 40.60
C SER A 761 14.13 23.47 41.33
N ALA A 762 13.76 22.64 42.32
CA ALA A 762 14.75 22.01 43.21
C ALA A 762 14.79 20.46 43.27
N TYR A 763 13.89 19.70 42.63
CA TYR A 763 13.94 18.21 42.69
C TYR A 763 13.54 17.54 41.37
N ILE A 764 14.42 16.65 40.90
CA ILE A 764 14.29 15.64 39.82
C ILE A 764 13.12 15.89 38.84
N ARG A 765 13.43 16.45 37.65
CA ARG A 765 12.52 16.53 36.50
C ARG A 765 12.14 15.11 36.04
N LYS A 766 11.13 14.50 36.66
CA LYS A 766 10.46 13.32 36.08
C LYS A 766 9.73 13.77 34.81
N LYS A 767 9.98 13.10 33.67
CA LYS A 767 9.27 13.35 32.41
C LYS A 767 7.75 13.21 32.64
N THR A 768 6.99 14.15 32.12
CA THR A 768 5.52 14.13 32.19
C THR A 768 4.99 13.37 30.98
N ARG A 769 4.06 12.43 31.21
CA ARG A 769 3.43 11.61 30.17
C ARG A 769 1.93 11.83 30.14
N LEU A 770 1.36 11.91 28.95
CA LEU A 770 -0.08 11.98 28.72
C LEU A 770 -0.57 10.65 28.15
N LEU A 771 -1.49 10.00 28.84
CA LEU A 771 -2.16 8.79 28.36
C LEU A 771 -3.53 9.19 27.80
N VAL A 772 -3.77 8.91 26.53
CA VAL A 772 -5.04 9.20 25.84
C VAL A 772 -5.77 7.87 25.67
N VAL A 773 -6.88 7.69 26.38
CA VAL A 773 -7.73 6.50 26.26
C VAL A 773 -8.92 6.83 25.39
N LEU A 774 -8.96 6.20 24.22
CA LEU A 774 -10.06 6.28 23.29
C LEU A 774 -10.98 5.08 23.51
N GLN A 775 -12.24 5.34 23.84
CA GLN A 775 -13.28 4.33 23.96
C GLN A 775 -14.31 4.55 22.84
N GLY A 776 -14.94 3.50 22.36
CA GLY A 776 -15.93 3.62 21.29
C GLY A 776 -15.36 3.37 19.91
N TYR A 777 -16.05 3.92 18.91
CA TYR A 777 -15.76 3.75 17.50
C TYR A 777 -14.98 4.97 16.97
N THR A 778 -14.06 5.54 17.75
CA THR A 778 -13.27 6.73 17.36
C THR A 778 -12.13 6.35 16.41
N ASP A 779 -11.95 7.11 15.33
CA ASP A 779 -10.78 6.91 14.47
C ASP A 779 -9.54 7.59 15.09
N VAL A 780 -8.45 6.83 15.20
CA VAL A 780 -7.20 7.33 15.78
C VAL A 780 -6.61 8.44 14.91
N ILE A 781 -6.84 8.39 13.59
CA ILE A 781 -6.33 9.42 12.69
C ILE A 781 -6.93 10.80 13.00
N ASP A 782 -8.20 10.87 13.43
CA ASP A 782 -8.86 12.12 13.83
C ASP A 782 -8.17 12.75 15.05
N VAL A 783 -7.72 11.92 15.99
CA VAL A 783 -7.00 12.36 17.20
C VAL A 783 -5.59 12.85 16.85
N VAL A 784 -4.90 12.13 15.96
CA VAL A 784 -3.59 12.54 15.44
C VAL A 784 -3.72 13.85 14.67
N GLN A 785 -4.71 13.98 13.80
CA GLN A 785 -5.00 15.19 13.04
C GLN A 785 -5.34 16.35 13.97
N ALA A 786 -6.20 16.15 14.98
CA ALA A 786 -6.54 17.18 15.96
C ALA A 786 -5.32 17.72 16.72
N LEU A 787 -4.33 16.87 17.02
CA LEU A 787 -3.05 17.31 17.58
C LEU A 787 -2.21 18.10 16.57
N GLN A 788 -2.14 17.64 15.31
CA GLN A 788 -1.31 18.27 14.28
C GLN A 788 -1.87 19.62 13.80
N THR A 789 -3.20 19.79 13.81
CA THR A 789 -3.92 21.00 13.39
C THR A 789 -4.33 21.90 14.55
N HIS A 790 -3.71 21.73 15.72
CA HIS A 790 -3.97 22.58 16.87
C HIS A 790 -3.81 24.07 16.52
N PRO A 791 -4.76 24.96 16.92
CA PRO A 791 -4.73 26.37 16.54
C PRO A 791 -3.52 27.13 17.09
N ASP A 792 -3.04 26.76 18.29
CA ASP A 792 -1.80 27.26 18.87
C ASP A 792 -0.61 26.34 18.54
N SER A 793 0.38 26.89 17.82
CA SER A 793 1.61 26.20 17.43
C SER A 793 2.52 25.87 18.62
N ASN A 794 2.50 26.68 19.69
CA ASN A 794 3.30 26.44 20.89
C ASN A 794 2.80 25.21 21.66
N VAL A 795 1.48 25.05 21.75
CA VAL A 795 0.85 23.86 22.35
C VAL A 795 1.22 22.63 21.52
N LYS A 796 1.08 22.68 20.19
CA LYS A 796 1.51 21.59 19.29
C LYS A 796 2.97 21.19 19.52
N ALA A 797 3.88 22.16 19.58
CA ALA A 797 5.31 21.91 19.78
C ALA A 797 5.64 21.29 21.15
N SER A 798 4.77 21.43 22.15
CA SER A 798 4.97 20.92 23.51
C SER A 798 4.67 19.42 23.65
N PHE A 799 3.98 18.81 22.68
CA PHE A 799 3.59 17.40 22.69
C PHE A 799 4.30 16.60 21.60
N THR A 800 4.50 15.30 21.85
CA THR A 800 4.97 14.34 20.84
C THR A 800 4.30 13.00 21.08
N ILE A 801 3.83 12.34 20.02
CA ILE A 801 3.26 10.99 20.13
C ILE A 801 4.39 9.98 20.20
N GLY A 802 4.40 9.17 21.26
CA GLY A 802 5.39 8.12 21.46
C GLY A 802 4.99 6.80 20.81
N ALA A 803 3.84 6.26 21.20
CA ALA A 803 3.31 4.99 20.71
C ALA A 803 1.78 5.00 20.68
N ILE A 804 1.22 4.20 19.77
CA ILE A 804 -0.23 3.97 19.65
C ILE A 804 -0.47 2.48 19.80
N THR A 805 -1.23 2.13 20.84
CA THR A 805 -1.52 0.75 21.21
C THR A 805 -3.00 0.48 21.03
N ALA A 806 -3.32 -0.57 20.28
CA ALA A 806 -4.69 -0.99 20.03
C ALA A 806 -5.02 -2.28 20.78
N CYS A 807 -6.05 -2.24 21.62
CA CYS A 807 -6.54 -3.38 22.38
C CYS A 807 -7.59 -4.13 21.57
N VAL A 808 -7.44 -5.45 21.50
CA VAL A 808 -8.23 -6.34 20.68
C VAL A 808 -8.75 -7.48 21.53
N GLU A 809 -10.06 -7.62 21.55
CA GLU A 809 -10.77 -8.69 22.23
C GLU A 809 -11.27 -9.71 21.20
N PRO A 810 -10.61 -10.89 21.05
CA PRO A 810 -10.90 -11.84 19.97
C PRO A 810 -12.38 -12.20 19.82
N MET A 811 -13.11 -12.39 20.92
CA MET A 811 -14.53 -12.76 20.91
C MET A 811 -15.46 -11.63 20.47
N SER A 812 -14.96 -10.40 20.40
CA SER A 812 -15.75 -9.21 20.10
C SER A 812 -15.48 -8.64 18.72
N CYS A 813 -14.60 -9.26 17.93
CA CYS A 813 -14.11 -8.77 16.64
C CYS A 813 -15.02 -9.10 15.46
N TYR A 814 -15.82 -10.16 15.57
CA TYR A 814 -16.71 -10.65 14.51
C TYR A 814 -18.17 -10.37 14.86
N MET A 815 -19.00 -10.02 13.87
CA MET A 815 -20.46 -9.84 14.04
C MET A 815 -21.20 -11.14 13.74
N GLU A 816 -20.91 -11.74 12.58
CA GLU A 816 -21.55 -12.95 12.04
C GLU A 816 -20.59 -13.61 11.04
N HIS A 817 -20.48 -14.95 11.02
CA HIS A 817 -19.49 -15.70 10.24
C HIS A 817 -18.06 -15.11 10.36
N ARG A 818 -17.44 -14.73 9.23
CA ARG A 818 -16.15 -14.01 9.17
C ARG A 818 -16.32 -12.49 8.99
N THR A 819 -17.53 -11.96 9.13
CA THR A 819 -17.81 -10.53 9.02
C THR A 819 -17.24 -9.79 10.22
N VAL A 820 -16.18 -9.04 9.97
CA VAL A 820 -15.48 -8.24 10.96
C VAL A 820 -16.32 -7.00 11.35
N LYS A 821 -16.36 -6.64 12.63
CA LYS A 821 -17.06 -5.43 13.10
C LYS A 821 -16.53 -4.17 12.40
N ALA A 822 -17.48 -3.30 12.06
CA ALA A 822 -17.26 -1.89 11.73
C ALA A 822 -16.10 -1.32 12.58
N LYS A 823 -14.96 -0.97 11.98
CA LYS A 823 -13.74 -0.38 12.61
C LYS A 823 -12.67 -1.30 13.23
N LEU A 824 -12.76 -2.64 13.16
CA LEU A 824 -11.55 -3.44 13.47
C LEU A 824 -10.41 -3.09 12.50
N SER A 825 -10.73 -2.72 11.26
CA SER A 825 -9.77 -2.20 10.26
C SER A 825 -9.00 -0.96 10.72
N LEU A 826 -9.52 -0.17 11.66
CA LEU A 826 -8.81 1.01 12.20
C LEU A 826 -7.70 0.62 13.20
N VAL A 827 -7.84 -0.54 13.85
CA VAL A 827 -6.82 -1.15 14.72
C VAL A 827 -5.67 -1.75 13.88
N LEU A 828 -5.92 -1.98 12.59
CA LEU A 828 -5.02 -2.63 11.65
C LEU A 828 -4.15 -1.68 10.83
N PHE A 829 -4.12 -0.38 11.16
CA PHE A 829 -3.53 0.64 10.30
C PHE A 829 -1.99 0.69 10.32
N PRO A 830 -1.30 0.36 9.20
CA PRO A 830 0.14 0.50 9.08
C PRO A 830 0.58 1.96 9.24
N GLY A 831 1.64 2.19 10.01
CA GLY A 831 2.17 3.53 10.25
C GLY A 831 1.48 4.31 11.37
N LEU A 832 0.28 3.91 11.82
CA LEU A 832 -0.38 4.51 12.99
C LEU A 832 -0.18 3.65 14.24
N VAL A 833 -0.69 2.42 14.22
CA VAL A 833 -0.65 1.51 15.37
C VAL A 833 0.70 0.79 15.41
N SER A 834 1.42 0.94 16.52
CA SER A 834 2.70 0.27 16.76
C SER A 834 2.53 -1.08 17.45
N ASN A 835 1.55 -1.17 18.37
CA ASN A 835 1.36 -2.34 19.22
C ASN A 835 -0.10 -2.80 19.19
N VAL A 836 -0.31 -4.11 19.13
CA VAL A 836 -1.62 -4.74 19.26
C VAL A 836 -1.64 -5.63 20.49
N VAL A 837 -2.52 -5.33 21.43
CA VAL A 837 -2.67 -6.02 22.71
C VAL A 837 -3.90 -6.91 22.65
N PHE A 838 -3.72 -8.21 22.81
CA PHE A 838 -4.83 -9.18 22.90
C PHE A 838 -5.27 -9.33 24.36
N THR A 839 -6.55 -9.11 24.64
CA THR A 839 -7.07 -9.02 26.01
C THR A 839 -7.77 -10.25 26.55
N SER A 840 -7.97 -11.27 25.72
CA SER A 840 -8.50 -12.57 26.15
C SER A 840 -7.90 -13.73 25.38
N HIS A 841 -8.14 -14.95 25.89
CA HIS A 841 -7.68 -16.21 25.31
C HIS A 841 -6.14 -16.26 25.17
N THR A 842 -5.42 -15.49 25.97
CA THR A 842 -3.95 -15.42 25.91
C THR A 842 -3.27 -16.59 26.62
N THR A 843 -3.98 -17.28 27.51
CA THR A 843 -3.51 -18.48 28.21
C THR A 843 -3.49 -19.72 27.31
N GLU A 844 -4.33 -19.75 26.27
CA GLU A 844 -4.36 -20.81 25.25
C GLU A 844 -3.71 -20.29 23.97
N GLN A 845 -2.37 -20.39 23.86
CA GLN A 845 -1.60 -19.93 22.69
C GLN A 845 -2.05 -20.50 21.31
N ARG A 846 -2.99 -21.46 21.27
CA ARG A 846 -3.50 -22.10 20.06
C ARG A 846 -5.00 -21.93 19.84
N HIS A 847 -5.66 -21.00 20.54
CA HIS A 847 -7.08 -20.77 20.30
C HIS A 847 -7.32 -20.37 18.81
N PRO A 848 -8.16 -21.08 18.04
CA PRO A 848 -8.30 -20.87 16.59
C PRO A 848 -8.65 -19.43 16.21
N LEU A 849 -9.54 -18.79 16.97
CA LEU A 849 -9.93 -17.39 16.74
C LEU A 849 -8.76 -16.41 16.93
N LEU A 850 -7.89 -16.65 17.92
CA LEU A 850 -6.72 -15.80 18.15
C LEU A 850 -5.71 -15.94 17.01
N VAL A 851 -5.45 -17.16 16.55
CA VAL A 851 -4.53 -17.43 15.42
C VAL A 851 -5.06 -16.81 14.12
N GLN A 852 -6.36 -16.95 13.85
CA GLN A 852 -6.99 -16.34 12.67
C GLN A 852 -6.88 -14.81 12.71
N LEU A 853 -7.16 -14.21 13.86
CA LEU A 853 -7.09 -12.76 14.06
C LEU A 853 -5.65 -12.25 13.97
N GLN A 854 -4.68 -12.96 14.55
CA GLN A 854 -3.26 -12.66 14.39
C GLN A 854 -2.82 -12.72 12.93
N SER A 855 -3.30 -13.70 12.16
CA SER A 855 -3.04 -13.80 10.72
C SER A 855 -3.61 -12.61 9.95
N LEU A 856 -4.86 -12.22 10.24
CA LEU A 856 -5.50 -11.03 9.68
C LEU A 856 -4.72 -9.76 10.01
N ILE A 857 -4.35 -9.57 11.29
CA ILE A 857 -3.60 -8.39 11.72
C ILE A 857 -2.20 -8.36 11.08
N ARG A 858 -1.51 -9.49 10.99
CA ARG A 858 -0.20 -9.55 10.30
C ARG A 858 -0.30 -9.28 8.82
N ALA A 859 -1.39 -9.74 8.18
CA ALA A 859 -1.64 -9.45 6.78
C ALA A 859 -1.84 -7.95 6.57
N ALA A 860 -2.54 -7.26 7.49
CA ALA A 860 -2.86 -5.83 7.38
C ALA A 860 -1.81 -4.87 7.97
N ASN A 861 -1.05 -5.27 8.99
CA ASN A 861 0.02 -4.47 9.59
C ASN A 861 1.18 -5.38 10.00
N PRO A 862 2.11 -5.68 9.07
CA PRO A 862 3.22 -6.60 9.32
C PRO A 862 4.18 -6.13 10.42
N ALA A 863 4.29 -4.81 10.63
CA ALA A 863 5.22 -4.17 11.56
C ALA A 863 4.68 -4.07 13.00
N ALA A 864 3.40 -4.35 13.24
CA ALA A 864 2.81 -4.29 14.57
C ALA A 864 3.39 -5.35 15.51
N ALA A 865 3.76 -4.92 16.72
CA ALA A 865 4.13 -5.83 17.81
C ALA A 865 2.89 -6.45 18.45
N PHE A 866 2.91 -7.77 18.69
CA PHE A 866 1.81 -8.49 19.33
C PHE A 866 2.11 -8.71 20.81
N ILE A 867 1.22 -8.22 21.65
CA ILE A 867 1.33 -8.28 23.11
C ILE A 867 0.14 -9.07 23.65
N LEU A 868 0.40 -9.96 24.59
CA LEU A 868 -0.63 -10.77 25.26
C LEU A 868 -0.87 -10.19 26.66
N ALA A 869 -2.08 -9.71 26.94
CA ALA A 869 -2.43 -9.09 28.21
C ALA A 869 -3.85 -9.47 28.65
N GLU A 870 -4.01 -10.64 29.27
CA GLU A 870 -5.30 -11.13 29.76
C GLU A 870 -5.97 -10.10 30.68
N ASN A 871 -7.21 -9.73 30.39
CA ASN A 871 -7.99 -8.70 31.08
C ASN A 871 -7.27 -7.33 31.20
N GLY A 872 -6.37 -7.01 30.27
CA GLY A 872 -5.58 -5.78 30.28
C GLY A 872 -4.37 -5.81 31.21
N ILE A 873 -3.98 -6.96 31.76
CA ILE A 873 -2.82 -7.11 32.65
C ILE A 873 -1.60 -7.58 31.85
N VAL A 874 -0.57 -6.74 31.81
CA VAL A 874 0.70 -7.06 31.13
C VAL A 874 1.69 -7.67 32.12
N THR A 875 2.29 -8.80 31.77
CA THR A 875 3.18 -9.55 32.68
C THR A 875 4.67 -9.32 32.40
N ARG A 876 5.06 -9.00 31.16
CA ARG A 876 6.46 -8.79 30.75
C ARG A 876 6.81 -7.30 30.72
N ASN A 877 7.94 -6.92 31.31
CA ASN A 877 8.42 -5.53 31.30
C ASN A 877 8.74 -5.01 29.89
N GLU A 878 9.28 -5.86 29.01
CA GLU A 878 9.57 -5.52 27.60
C GLU A 878 8.30 -5.05 26.87
N ASP A 879 7.16 -5.72 27.13
CA ASP A 879 5.87 -5.37 26.53
C ASP A 879 5.36 -3.99 27.03
N ILE A 880 5.65 -3.65 28.29
CA ILE A 880 5.32 -2.34 28.87
C ILE A 880 6.17 -1.23 28.21
N GLU A 881 7.46 -1.49 27.97
CA GLU A 881 8.35 -0.56 27.27
C GLU A 881 7.91 -0.32 25.82
N LEU A 882 7.39 -1.35 25.13
CA LEU A 882 6.81 -1.21 23.80
C LEU A 882 5.56 -0.31 23.81
N ILE A 883 4.64 -0.53 24.77
CA ILE A 883 3.41 0.28 24.92
C ILE A 883 3.75 1.74 25.25
N LEU A 884 4.79 1.96 26.05
CA LEU A 884 5.22 3.28 26.52
C LEU A 884 6.41 3.87 25.75
N SER A 885 6.72 3.33 24.57
CA SER A 885 7.83 3.80 23.73
C SER A 885 7.71 5.30 23.43
N GLU A 886 8.84 6.02 23.46
CA GLU A 886 8.89 7.46 23.21
C GLU A 886 8.98 7.80 21.72
N ASN A 887 9.40 6.84 20.89
CA ASN A 887 9.87 7.10 19.52
C ASN A 887 9.19 6.22 18.47
N SER A 888 8.44 5.20 18.87
CA SER A 888 7.87 4.19 17.96
C SER A 888 7.02 4.82 16.84
N PHE A 889 6.18 5.80 17.17
CA PHE A 889 5.37 6.53 16.20
C PHE A 889 6.21 7.39 15.24
N SER A 890 7.36 7.89 15.68
CA SER A 890 8.24 8.75 14.88
C SER A 890 9.33 7.97 14.14
N SER A 891 9.30 6.64 14.18
CA SER A 891 10.27 5.82 13.47
C SER A 891 10.21 6.09 11.96
N PRO A 892 11.36 6.03 11.25
CA PRO A 892 11.42 6.26 9.79
C PRO A 892 10.40 5.43 9.00
N GLU A 893 10.27 4.15 9.35
CA GLU A 893 9.37 3.20 8.69
C GLU A 893 7.89 3.53 8.92
N MET A 894 7.52 3.88 10.16
CA MET A 894 6.15 4.26 10.51
C MET A 894 5.77 5.58 9.84
N LEU A 895 6.67 6.57 9.86
CA LEU A 895 6.45 7.86 9.21
C LEU A 895 6.23 7.69 7.71
N ARG A 896 7.09 6.91 7.05
CA ARG A 896 6.93 6.60 5.62
C ARG A 896 5.62 5.90 5.34
N SER A 897 5.29 4.87 6.13
CA SER A 897 4.03 4.14 5.96
C SER A 897 2.80 5.06 6.07
N ARG A 898 2.79 6.04 7.00
CA ARG A 898 1.68 7.00 7.12
C ARG A 898 1.48 7.86 5.87
N TYR A 899 2.56 8.39 5.28
CA TYR A 899 2.45 9.22 4.09
C TYR A 899 1.91 8.46 2.88
N LEU A 900 2.30 7.18 2.74
CA LEU A 900 1.84 6.34 1.63
C LEU A 900 0.41 5.82 1.86
N MET A 901 0.04 5.46 3.09
CA MET A 901 -1.28 4.91 3.40
C MET A 901 -2.36 5.99 3.55
N TYR A 902 -2.02 7.14 4.15
CA TYR A 902 -2.99 8.21 4.51
C TYR A 902 -2.57 9.58 3.98
N PRO A 903 -2.54 9.80 2.66
CA PRO A 903 -2.15 11.11 2.14
C PRO A 903 -3.01 12.26 2.69
N GLY A 904 -2.39 13.40 2.98
CA GLY A 904 -3.05 14.57 3.57
C GLY A 904 -3.29 14.50 5.09
N TRP A 905 -2.90 13.40 5.77
CA TRP A 905 -3.06 13.25 7.22
C TRP A 905 -2.42 14.39 8.02
N TYR A 906 -1.26 14.90 7.58
CA TYR A 906 -0.54 15.93 8.32
C TYR A 906 -1.28 17.28 8.35
N GLU A 907 -2.14 17.53 7.35
CA GLU A 907 -2.89 18.79 7.19
C GLU A 907 -4.33 18.71 7.71
N GLY A 908 -4.75 17.57 8.27
CA GLY A 908 -6.14 17.45 8.72
C GLY A 908 -7.14 17.20 7.58
N LYS A 909 -6.69 16.86 6.36
CA LYS A 909 -7.57 16.69 5.19
C LYS A 909 -8.17 15.29 5.05
N LEU A 910 -7.61 14.30 5.73
CA LEU A 910 -8.14 12.94 5.70
C LEU A 910 -9.44 12.90 6.49
N ASN A 911 -10.54 12.46 5.86
CA ASN A 911 -11.79 12.19 6.56
C ASN A 911 -11.83 10.71 6.99
N ALA A 912 -12.31 10.45 8.20
CA ALA A 912 -12.41 9.09 8.73
C ALA A 912 -13.39 8.17 7.95
N GLY A 913 -14.32 8.79 7.21
CA GLY A 913 -15.40 8.11 6.49
C GLY A 913 -16.51 7.58 7.41
N SER A 914 -17.70 7.36 6.87
CA SER A 914 -18.74 6.55 7.54
C SER A 914 -18.27 5.11 7.64
N VAL A 915 -18.79 4.38 8.63
CA VAL A 915 -18.45 2.97 8.80
C VAL A 915 -19.72 2.15 8.69
N TYR A 916 -19.62 1.01 8.01
CA TYR A 916 -20.72 0.08 7.82
C TYR A 916 -20.51 -1.21 8.63
N PRO A 917 -21.58 -1.81 9.19
CA PRO A 917 -22.88 -1.18 9.39
C PRO A 917 -22.74 0.05 10.31
N LEU A 918 -23.58 1.06 10.10
CA LEU A 918 -23.52 2.29 10.88
C LEU A 918 -23.79 1.98 12.36
N MET A 919 -22.75 2.08 13.17
CA MET A 919 -22.85 1.95 14.61
C MET A 919 -23.38 3.26 15.19
N VAL A 920 -24.66 3.26 15.53
CA VAL A 920 -25.35 4.38 16.16
C VAL A 920 -25.10 4.32 17.66
N GLN A 921 -24.75 5.47 18.23
CA GLN A 921 -24.60 5.67 19.67
C GLN A 921 -25.79 6.49 20.17
N ILE A 922 -26.56 5.93 21.10
CA ILE A 922 -27.68 6.62 21.75
C ILE A 922 -27.38 6.72 23.24
N CYS A 923 -27.21 7.96 23.73
CA CYS A 923 -27.04 8.26 25.15
C CYS A 923 -28.41 8.61 25.76
N VAL A 924 -28.80 7.88 26.81
CA VAL A 924 -30.06 8.10 27.52
C VAL A 924 -29.77 8.48 28.96
N TRP A 925 -30.25 9.65 29.36
CA TRP A 925 -30.15 10.20 30.72
C TRP A 925 -31.38 9.86 31.56
N PHE A 926 -31.18 9.54 32.84
CA PHE A 926 -32.26 9.23 33.78
C PHE A 926 -31.87 9.51 35.22
N GLY A 927 -32.85 9.85 36.07
CA GLY A 927 -32.62 10.30 37.45
C GLY A 927 -32.89 9.25 38.53
N ARG A 928 -33.56 8.13 38.22
CA ARG A 928 -34.00 7.13 39.21
C ARG A 928 -33.16 5.84 39.14
N PRO A 929 -32.99 5.11 40.26
CA PRO A 929 -32.19 3.90 40.28
C PRO A 929 -32.87 2.72 39.56
N LEU A 930 -32.07 1.84 38.95
CA LEU A 930 -32.52 0.61 38.29
C LEU A 930 -32.53 -0.59 39.26
N GLU A 931 -33.28 -1.65 38.93
CA GLU A 931 -33.22 -2.93 39.66
C GLU A 931 -32.11 -3.81 39.10
N LYS A 932 -31.06 -4.07 39.89
CA LYS A 932 -29.85 -4.79 39.46
C LYS A 932 -30.15 -6.16 38.85
N THR A 933 -31.00 -6.96 39.50
CA THR A 933 -31.37 -8.31 39.03
C THR A 933 -32.09 -8.30 37.69
N ARG A 934 -33.02 -7.35 37.48
CA ARG A 934 -33.74 -7.18 36.21
C ARG A 934 -32.82 -6.71 35.10
N PHE A 935 -31.99 -5.72 35.38
CA PHE A 935 -31.03 -5.18 34.43
C PHE A 935 -30.06 -6.27 33.93
N VAL A 936 -29.48 -7.05 34.85
CA VAL A 936 -28.57 -8.16 34.51
C VAL A 936 -29.27 -9.22 33.64
N ALA A 937 -30.51 -9.60 34.00
CA ALA A 937 -31.29 -10.57 33.23
C ALA A 937 -31.61 -10.05 31.82
N LYS A 938 -31.95 -8.76 31.70
CA LYS A 938 -32.23 -8.11 30.41
C LYS A 938 -30.99 -8.02 29.53
N CYS A 939 -29.84 -7.65 30.08
CA CYS A 939 -28.57 -7.67 29.33
C CYS A 939 -28.30 -9.06 28.74
N LYS A 940 -28.35 -10.11 29.56
CA LYS A 940 -28.11 -11.50 29.12
C LYS A 940 -29.08 -11.98 28.03
N ALA A 941 -30.32 -11.48 28.03
CA ALA A 941 -31.32 -11.82 27.01
C ALA A 941 -31.05 -11.19 25.63
N ILE A 942 -30.21 -10.14 25.54
CA ILE A 942 -29.93 -9.46 24.27
C ILE A 942 -29.19 -10.40 23.31
N GLN A 943 -28.28 -11.24 23.82
CA GLN A 943 -27.46 -12.14 23.00
C GLN A 943 -28.32 -13.07 22.12
N SER A 944 -29.40 -13.63 22.67
CA SER A 944 -30.33 -14.50 21.93
C SER A 944 -31.24 -13.77 20.95
N SER A 945 -31.25 -12.43 20.96
CA SER A 945 -32.12 -11.59 20.12
C SER A 945 -31.40 -10.90 18.97
N ILE A 946 -30.09 -11.16 18.80
CA ILE A 946 -29.30 -10.62 17.69
C ILE A 946 -29.83 -11.20 16.37
N LYS A 947 -30.15 -10.30 15.43
CA LYS A 947 -30.59 -10.64 14.08
C LYS A 947 -29.42 -10.66 13.10
N PRO A 948 -29.46 -11.50 12.04
CA PRO A 948 -28.47 -11.49 10.96
C PRO A 948 -28.53 -10.18 10.15
N SER A 949 -27.62 -10.01 9.16
CA SER A 949 -27.60 -8.84 8.28
C SER A 949 -29.01 -8.48 7.75
N PRO A 950 -29.49 -7.21 7.85
CA PRO A 950 -28.76 -5.95 8.08
C PRO A 950 -28.50 -5.57 9.54
N PHE A 951 -28.62 -6.50 10.48
CA PHE A 951 -28.36 -6.27 11.92
C PHE A 951 -29.27 -5.22 12.57
N SER A 952 -30.39 -4.86 11.92
CA SER A 952 -31.25 -3.74 12.33
C SER A 952 -31.90 -3.98 13.69
N GLY A 953 -31.63 -3.07 14.64
CA GLY A 953 -32.10 -3.13 16.02
C GLY A 953 -31.18 -3.89 16.98
N ASN A 954 -30.03 -4.39 16.53
CA ASN A 954 -29.10 -5.12 17.39
C ASN A 954 -28.32 -4.17 18.31
N ILE A 955 -28.22 -4.51 19.59
CA ILE A 955 -27.39 -3.81 20.59
C ILE A 955 -26.13 -4.64 20.86
N TYR A 956 -24.96 -4.08 20.59
CA TYR A 956 -23.68 -4.77 20.79
C TYR A 956 -22.98 -4.39 22.10
N HIS A 957 -23.12 -3.12 22.52
CA HIS A 957 -22.46 -2.61 23.71
C HIS A 957 -23.38 -1.69 24.52
N ILE A 958 -23.29 -1.80 25.85
CA ILE A 958 -23.94 -0.89 26.79
C ILE A 958 -22.89 -0.39 27.77
N LEU A 959 -22.74 0.93 27.89
CA LEU A 959 -21.74 1.59 28.73
C LEU A 959 -22.41 2.71 29.52
N GLY A 960 -21.96 3.02 30.74
CA GLY A 960 -22.40 4.23 31.42
C GLY A 960 -22.39 4.15 32.93
N LYS A 961 -23.07 5.11 33.57
CA LYS A 961 -23.13 5.25 35.02
C LYS A 961 -24.56 5.06 35.50
N VAL A 962 -24.75 4.11 36.40
CA VAL A 962 -26.06 3.71 36.90
C VAL A 962 -26.04 3.65 38.42
N LYS A 963 -27.12 4.12 39.04
CA LYS A 963 -27.41 3.82 40.44
C LYS A 963 -28.37 2.65 40.52
N PHE A 964 -28.05 1.63 41.32
CA PHE A 964 -28.96 0.51 41.55
C PHE A 964 -29.72 0.67 42.86
N SER A 965 -30.92 0.09 42.96
CA SER A 965 -31.75 0.16 44.17
C SER A 965 -31.12 -0.49 45.40
N ASP A 966 -30.13 -1.37 45.22
CA ASP A 966 -29.37 -2.06 46.27
C ASP A 966 -28.03 -1.38 46.62
N SER A 967 -27.69 -0.23 46.01
CA SER A 967 -26.43 0.47 46.24
C SER A 967 -26.58 2.00 46.27
N GLU A 968 -26.01 2.65 47.29
CA GLU A 968 -26.00 4.11 47.37
C GLU A 968 -24.96 4.75 46.42
N ARG A 969 -23.92 4.00 46.05
CA ARG A 969 -22.85 4.46 45.15
C ARG A 969 -23.27 4.31 43.68
N THR A 970 -22.86 5.27 42.86
CA THR A 970 -22.92 5.15 41.40
C THR A 970 -21.97 4.05 40.93
N MET A 971 -22.49 3.14 40.12
CA MET A 971 -21.74 2.06 39.50
C MET A 971 -21.49 2.40 38.03
N GLU A 972 -20.28 2.13 37.56
CA GLU A 972 -19.94 2.07 36.15
C GLU A 972 -20.32 0.69 35.62
N VAL A 973 -21.06 0.67 34.51
CA VAL A 973 -21.58 -0.55 33.88
C VAL A 973 -20.99 -0.65 32.48
N CYS A 974 -20.46 -1.83 32.15
CA CYS A 974 -20.00 -2.18 30.81
C CYS A 974 -20.51 -3.57 30.44
N TYR A 975 -21.36 -3.64 29.42
CA TYR A 975 -21.88 -4.90 28.86
C TYR A 975 -21.43 -5.07 27.41
N ASN A 976 -20.94 -6.27 27.10
CA ASN A 976 -20.63 -6.71 25.75
C ASN A 976 -21.53 -7.90 25.40
N THR A 977 -22.43 -7.69 24.43
CA THR A 977 -23.46 -8.67 24.07
C THR A 977 -22.88 -9.96 23.50
N LEU A 978 -21.85 -9.88 22.64
CA LEU A 978 -21.29 -11.05 21.95
C LEU A 978 -20.48 -11.93 22.88
N ALA A 979 -19.65 -11.32 23.74
CA ALA A 979 -18.92 -12.03 24.78
C ALA A 979 -19.81 -12.45 25.96
N ASN A 980 -21.06 -11.98 25.99
CA ASN A 980 -21.99 -12.05 27.12
C ASN A 980 -21.35 -11.68 28.47
N SER A 981 -20.48 -10.68 28.44
CA SER A 981 -19.66 -10.24 29.57
C SER A 981 -20.22 -8.93 30.13
N LEU A 982 -20.55 -8.93 31.42
CA LEU A 982 -21.07 -7.78 32.15
C LEU A 982 -20.14 -7.43 33.31
N SER A 983 -19.56 -6.23 33.26
CA SER A 983 -18.78 -5.64 34.34
C SER A 983 -19.57 -4.54 35.04
N ILE A 984 -19.62 -4.59 36.37
CA ILE A 984 -20.26 -3.58 37.23
C ILE A 984 -19.28 -3.23 38.33
N MET A 985 -18.71 -2.03 38.28
CA MET A 985 -17.67 -1.56 39.19
C MET A 985 -18.09 -0.24 39.85
N PRO A 986 -17.76 0.02 41.13
CA PRO A 986 -17.99 1.33 41.73
C PRO A 986 -17.15 2.39 41.03
N VAL A 987 -17.74 3.55 40.70
CA VAL A 987 -17.02 4.65 40.05
C VAL A 987 -15.87 5.12 40.95
N LEU A 988 -14.64 5.08 40.43
CA LEU A 988 -13.45 5.63 41.07
C LEU A 988 -13.32 7.13 40.72
N GLU A 989 -13.47 8.01 41.71
CA GLU A 989 -13.16 9.44 41.53
C GLU A 989 -11.65 9.62 41.33
N GLY A 990 -11.23 9.87 40.08
CA GLY A 990 -9.85 10.25 39.78
C GLY A 990 -9.56 11.70 40.16
N PRO A 991 -8.28 12.09 40.30
CA PRO A 991 -7.91 13.47 40.56
C PRO A 991 -8.23 14.34 39.33
N THR A 992 -9.33 15.09 39.40
CA THR A 992 -9.64 16.17 38.47
C THR A 992 -8.65 17.34 38.66
N PRO A 993 -8.34 18.11 37.60
CA PRO A 993 -7.59 19.34 37.74
C PRO A 993 -8.32 20.29 38.71
N PRO A 994 -7.58 21.15 39.44
CA PRO A 994 -8.20 22.07 40.38
C PRO A 994 -9.19 22.98 39.63
N PRO A 995 -10.36 23.29 40.22
CA PRO A 995 -11.35 24.14 39.58
C PRO A 995 -10.77 25.53 39.34
N ASP A 996 -11.05 26.08 38.15
CA ASP A 996 -10.74 27.47 37.83
C ASP A 996 -11.45 28.40 38.81
N SER A 997 -10.66 29.16 39.57
CA SER A 997 -11.13 30.18 40.51
C SER A 997 -11.84 31.39 39.86
N LYS A 998 -12.35 31.26 38.63
CA LYS A 998 -12.99 32.36 37.87
C LYS A 998 -14.31 32.03 37.17
N SER A 999 -14.98 30.92 37.51
CA SER A 999 -16.39 30.73 37.15
C SER A 999 -17.23 30.39 38.38
N VAL A 1000 -17.62 31.43 39.13
CA VAL A 1000 -18.74 31.32 40.06
C VAL A 1000 -20.02 31.33 39.24
N SER A 1001 -20.46 30.14 38.82
CA SER A 1001 -21.87 29.86 38.63
C SER A 1001 -22.30 28.99 39.81
N GLN A 1002 -22.75 29.65 40.88
CA GLN A 1002 -23.57 29.03 41.91
C GLN A 1002 -24.87 28.57 41.23
N ASP A 1003 -24.99 27.25 40.98
CA ASP A 1003 -26.24 26.45 41.00
C ASP A 1003 -26.02 25.06 40.34
N SER A 1004 -25.12 24.25 40.88
CA SER A 1004 -25.04 22.82 40.51
C SER A 1004 -24.61 21.91 41.66
N SER A 1005 -24.98 22.26 42.89
CA SER A 1005 -25.03 21.28 43.97
C SER A 1005 -26.32 20.46 43.86
N GLY A 1006 -26.30 19.36 43.10
CA GLY A 1006 -27.27 18.27 43.28
C GLY A 1006 -27.99 17.78 42.03
N GLN A 1007 -27.31 17.02 41.18
CA GLN A 1007 -27.91 15.93 40.38
C GLN A 1007 -26.77 15.07 39.82
N GLN A 1008 -26.41 13.98 40.51
CA GLN A 1008 -25.61 12.94 39.86
C GLN A 1008 -26.53 12.22 38.87
N GLU A 1009 -26.65 12.75 37.67
CA GLU A 1009 -27.49 12.17 36.62
C GLU A 1009 -26.89 10.83 36.16
N CYS A 1010 -27.70 9.77 36.18
CA CYS A 1010 -27.31 8.48 35.63
C CYS A 1010 -27.49 8.53 34.11
N TYR A 1011 -26.62 7.86 33.38
CA TYR A 1011 -26.75 7.75 31.94
C TYR A 1011 -26.28 6.38 31.46
N LEU A 1012 -26.91 5.91 30.40
CA LEU A 1012 -26.50 4.71 29.68
C LEU A 1012 -26.39 5.02 28.19
N VAL A 1013 -25.29 4.56 27.62
CA VAL A 1013 -24.93 4.66 26.21
C VAL A 1013 -25.12 3.29 25.59
N PHE A 1014 -25.99 3.23 24.60
CA PHE A 1014 -26.28 2.03 23.82
C PHE A 1014 -25.63 2.17 22.45
N ILE A 1015 -24.85 1.18 22.06
CA ILE A 1015 -24.16 1.17 20.76
C ILE A 1015 -24.62 -0.05 19.95
N GLY A 1016 -25.11 0.21 18.75
CA GLY A 1016 -25.70 -0.83 17.91
C GLY A 1016 -26.13 -0.33 16.53
N CYS A 1017 -26.79 -1.19 15.76
CA CYS A 1017 -27.20 -0.89 14.39
C CYS A 1017 -28.67 -0.47 14.34
N SER A 1018 -28.98 0.62 13.62
CA SER A 1018 -30.35 1.11 13.39
C SER A 1018 -31.19 1.24 14.67
N LEU A 1019 -30.56 1.66 15.77
CA LEU A 1019 -31.22 1.80 17.05
C LEU A 1019 -32.19 2.98 17.04
N LYS A 1020 -33.33 2.82 17.72
CA LYS A 1020 -34.32 3.88 17.94
C LYS A 1020 -34.37 4.21 19.43
N GLU A 1021 -34.31 5.51 19.75
CA GLU A 1021 -34.27 6.00 21.12
C GLU A 1021 -35.48 5.53 21.94
N ASP A 1022 -36.68 5.59 21.36
CA ASP A 1022 -37.92 5.16 22.04
C ASP A 1022 -37.88 3.69 22.45
N SER A 1023 -37.38 2.81 21.57
CA SER A 1023 -37.24 1.39 21.86
C SER A 1023 -36.26 1.12 22.99
N ILE A 1024 -35.19 1.91 23.11
CA ILE A 1024 -34.22 1.83 24.20
C ILE A 1024 -34.84 2.34 25.51
N LYS A 1025 -35.60 3.43 25.47
CA LYS A 1025 -36.31 3.96 26.64
C LYS A 1025 -37.29 2.92 27.20
N ASP A 1026 -38.04 2.25 26.33
CA ASP A 1026 -38.95 1.17 26.73
C ASP A 1026 -38.20 -0.04 27.30
N TRP A 1027 -37.04 -0.38 26.74
CA TRP A 1027 -36.18 -1.43 27.28
C TRP A 1027 -35.66 -1.07 28.69
N LEU A 1028 -35.26 0.18 28.90
CA LEU A 1028 -34.81 0.68 30.21
C LEU A 1028 -35.93 0.71 31.24
N ARG A 1029 -37.15 1.12 30.84
CA ARG A 1029 -38.33 1.07 31.72
C ARG A 1029 -38.56 -0.33 32.27
N GLN A 1030 -38.36 -1.37 31.46
CA GLN A 1030 -38.51 -2.76 31.88
C GLN A 1030 -37.45 -3.23 32.90
N SER A 1031 -36.33 -2.51 32.99
CA SER A 1031 -35.24 -2.76 33.95
C SER A 1031 -35.40 -1.96 35.25
N ALA A 1032 -36.35 -1.02 35.29
CA ALA A 1032 -36.76 -0.31 36.49
C ALA A 1032 -37.89 -1.05 37.23
N LYS A 1033 -38.18 -0.62 38.46
CA LYS A 1033 -39.30 -1.12 39.26
C LYS A 1033 -40.60 -0.91 38.49
N GLN A 1034 -41.29 -1.98 38.12
CA GLN A 1034 -42.52 -1.89 37.30
C GLN A 1034 -43.70 -1.36 38.10
N LYS A 1035 -44.60 -0.63 37.41
CA LYS A 1035 -45.91 -0.27 37.96
C LYS A 1035 -46.72 -1.55 38.22
N PRO A 1036 -47.20 -1.80 39.45
CA PRO A 1036 -48.06 -2.94 39.70
C PRO A 1036 -49.33 -2.85 38.84
N GLN A 1037 -49.73 -3.95 38.22
CA GLN A 1037 -50.95 -3.99 37.40
C GLN A 1037 -52.19 -4.07 38.28
N ARG A 1038 -53.28 -3.44 37.81
CA ARG A 1038 -54.62 -3.62 38.39
C ARG A 1038 -55.00 -5.08 38.35
N LYS A 1039 -55.54 -5.60 39.45
CA LYS A 1039 -56.17 -6.92 39.46
C LYS A 1039 -57.54 -6.79 38.79
N ALA A 1040 -57.82 -7.67 37.82
CA ALA A 1040 -59.13 -7.74 37.18
C ALA A 1040 -60.17 -8.27 38.18
N LEU A 1041 -61.39 -7.72 38.13
CA LEU A 1041 -62.51 -8.22 38.93
C LEU A 1041 -62.80 -9.67 38.54
N LYS A 1042 -62.95 -10.54 39.55
CA LYS A 1042 -63.38 -11.90 39.36
C LYS A 1042 -64.84 -11.90 38.92
N THR A 1043 -65.14 -12.74 37.94
CA THR A 1043 -66.51 -13.08 37.56
C THR A 1043 -66.77 -14.55 37.86
N ARG A 1044 -68.03 -14.96 37.94
CA ARG A 1044 -68.42 -16.35 38.23
C ARG A 1044 -67.70 -17.38 37.34
N GLY A 1045 -67.50 -17.06 36.05
CA GLY A 1045 -66.82 -17.94 35.09
C GLY A 1045 -65.30 -18.06 35.30
N MET A 1046 -64.70 -17.22 36.15
CA MET A 1046 -63.26 -17.23 36.46
C MET A 1046 -62.92 -18.04 37.71
N LEU A 1047 -63.91 -18.59 38.42
CA LEU A 1047 -63.70 -19.43 39.59
C LEU A 1047 -63.18 -20.80 39.18
N THR A 1048 -62.00 -21.16 39.68
CA THR A 1048 -61.41 -22.48 39.44
C THR A 1048 -62.20 -23.57 40.18
N GLN A 1049 -62.13 -24.81 39.69
CA GLN A 1049 -62.84 -25.93 40.30
C GLN A 1049 -62.35 -26.23 41.74
N GLN A 1050 -61.11 -25.84 42.07
CA GLN A 1050 -60.57 -25.90 43.43
C GLN A 1050 -61.16 -24.81 44.35
N GLU A 1051 -61.33 -23.59 43.85
CA GLU A 1051 -61.99 -22.50 44.58
C GLU A 1051 -63.46 -22.85 44.86
N ILE A 1052 -64.19 -23.37 43.88
CA ILE A 1052 -65.58 -23.82 44.04
C ILE A 1052 -65.68 -24.90 45.13
N ARG A 1053 -64.77 -25.87 45.15
CA ARG A 1053 -64.73 -26.88 46.23
C ARG A 1053 -64.40 -26.27 47.59
N SER A 1054 -63.48 -25.30 47.66
CA SER A 1054 -63.12 -24.62 48.91
C SER A 1054 -64.30 -23.79 49.47
N ILE A 1055 -65.02 -23.08 48.61
CA ILE A 1055 -66.24 -22.34 48.95
C ILE A 1055 -67.28 -23.31 49.52
N HIS A 1056 -67.48 -24.45 48.84
CA HIS A 1056 -68.41 -25.48 49.30
C HIS A 1056 -68.00 -26.03 50.67
N VAL A 1057 -66.75 -26.47 50.84
CA VAL A 1057 -66.26 -27.04 52.12
C VAL A 1057 -66.40 -26.04 53.28
N LYS A 1058 -66.22 -24.74 53.06
CA LYS A 1058 -66.41 -23.74 54.12
C LYS A 1058 -67.86 -23.51 54.52
N ARG A 1059 -68.82 -23.69 53.60
CA ARG A 1059 -70.24 -23.32 53.81
C ARG A 1059 -71.24 -24.48 53.67
N HIS A 1060 -70.79 -25.72 53.46
CA HIS A 1060 -71.67 -26.88 53.27
C HIS A 1060 -72.49 -27.28 54.51
N LEU A 1061 -72.16 -26.73 55.69
CA LEU A 1061 -72.88 -26.95 56.95
C LEU A 1061 -73.85 -25.80 57.28
N GLU A 1062 -74.01 -24.82 56.39
CA GLU A 1062 -74.98 -23.73 56.57
C GLU A 1062 -76.43 -24.26 56.49
N PRO A 1063 -77.41 -23.60 57.15
CA PRO A 1063 -78.78 -24.06 57.20
C PRO A 1063 -79.40 -24.18 55.80
N LEU A 1064 -79.98 -25.34 55.52
CA LEU A 1064 -80.56 -25.66 54.23
C LEU A 1064 -81.89 -24.91 53.99
N PRO A 1065 -82.19 -24.53 52.73
CA PRO A 1065 -83.50 -24.01 52.37
C PRO A 1065 -84.62 -25.00 52.70
N ALA A 1066 -85.82 -24.47 52.95
CA ALA A 1066 -87.00 -25.30 53.22
C ALA A 1066 -87.23 -26.33 52.09
N GLY A 1067 -87.34 -27.61 52.45
CA GLY A 1067 -87.51 -28.71 51.51
C GLY A 1067 -86.23 -29.42 51.06
N TYR A 1068 -85.07 -29.09 51.63
CA TYR A 1068 -83.80 -29.81 51.42
C TYR A 1068 -83.29 -30.45 52.71
N PHE A 1069 -82.69 -31.64 52.62
CA PHE A 1069 -81.97 -32.27 53.73
C PHE A 1069 -80.66 -32.89 53.24
N TYR A 1070 -79.66 -32.95 54.11
CA TYR A 1070 -78.36 -33.57 53.83
C TYR A 1070 -78.34 -34.99 54.41
N ASN A 1071 -78.06 -35.99 53.57
CA ASN A 1071 -78.11 -37.40 53.97
C ASN A 1071 -76.76 -37.96 54.45
N GLY A 1072 -75.76 -37.09 54.67
CA GLY A 1072 -74.40 -37.47 55.07
C GLY A 1072 -73.43 -37.68 53.90
N THR A 1073 -73.92 -37.66 52.65
CA THR A 1073 -73.08 -37.72 51.44
C THR A 1073 -73.50 -36.71 50.36
N GLN A 1074 -74.80 -36.48 50.15
CA GLN A 1074 -75.36 -35.59 49.14
C GLN A 1074 -76.55 -34.77 49.68
N PHE A 1075 -76.88 -33.66 49.00
CA PHE A 1075 -78.04 -32.83 49.30
C PHE A 1075 -79.25 -33.32 48.49
N VAL A 1076 -80.37 -33.58 49.17
CA VAL A 1076 -81.58 -34.15 48.55
C VAL A 1076 -82.76 -33.21 48.76
N ASN A 1077 -83.49 -32.93 47.67
CA ASN A 1077 -84.71 -32.10 47.72
C ASN A 1077 -85.96 -32.95 48.06
N PHE A 1078 -87.09 -32.28 48.32
CA PHE A 1078 -88.38 -32.92 48.63
C PHE A 1078 -88.90 -33.85 47.52
N PHE A 1079 -88.46 -33.65 46.27
CA PHE A 1079 -88.83 -34.47 45.11
C PHE A 1079 -87.88 -35.67 44.88
N GLY A 1080 -86.81 -35.80 45.68
CA GLY A 1080 -85.84 -36.89 45.61
C GLY A 1080 -84.61 -36.64 44.73
N ASP A 1081 -84.46 -35.45 44.13
CA ASP A 1081 -83.29 -35.10 43.33
C ASP A 1081 -82.07 -34.89 44.22
N LYS A 1082 -80.91 -35.41 43.78
CA LYS A 1082 -79.65 -35.40 44.52
C LYS A 1082 -78.64 -34.45 43.88
N THR A 1083 -77.91 -33.70 44.70
CA THR A 1083 -76.85 -32.79 44.26
C THR A 1083 -75.62 -32.92 45.15
N ASP A 1084 -74.44 -32.83 44.55
CA ASP A 1084 -73.15 -32.93 45.25
C ASP A 1084 -72.74 -31.61 45.94
N PHE A 1085 -73.34 -30.49 45.54
CA PHE A 1085 -73.09 -29.17 46.10
C PHE A 1085 -74.29 -28.66 46.89
N HIS A 1086 -74.02 -27.74 47.82
CA HIS A 1086 -75.06 -27.13 48.66
C HIS A 1086 -76.12 -26.45 47.76
N PRO A 1087 -77.43 -26.50 48.08
CA PRO A 1087 -78.47 -25.89 47.24
C PRO A 1087 -78.30 -24.38 47.01
N LEU A 1088 -77.63 -23.68 47.95
CA LEU A 1088 -77.28 -22.26 47.85
C LEU A 1088 -75.87 -22.01 47.31
N MET A 1089 -75.25 -23.00 46.65
CA MET A 1089 -73.88 -22.87 46.13
C MET A 1089 -73.73 -21.67 45.19
N ASP A 1090 -74.77 -21.35 44.41
CA ASP A 1090 -74.77 -20.18 43.54
C ASP A 1090 -74.69 -18.86 44.32
N GLN A 1091 -75.36 -18.76 45.47
CA GLN A 1091 -75.24 -17.60 46.36
C GLN A 1091 -73.85 -17.55 47.00
N PHE A 1092 -73.32 -18.69 47.46
CA PHE A 1092 -71.98 -18.73 48.06
C PHE A 1092 -70.86 -18.35 47.09
N MET A 1093 -71.01 -18.72 45.81
CA MET A 1093 -70.10 -18.29 44.76
C MET A 1093 -70.22 -16.78 44.50
N ASN A 1094 -71.43 -16.22 44.52
CA ASN A 1094 -71.64 -14.78 44.37
C ASN A 1094 -71.06 -14.00 45.54
N ASP A 1095 -71.32 -14.41 46.79
CA ASP A 1095 -70.76 -13.79 48.00
C ASP A 1095 -69.23 -13.81 47.98
N TYR A 1096 -68.63 -14.93 47.57
CA TYR A 1096 -67.18 -15.04 47.45
C TYR A 1096 -66.62 -14.13 46.36
N VAL A 1097 -67.31 -14.03 45.22
CA VAL A 1097 -66.92 -13.13 44.14
C VAL A 1097 -67.04 -11.67 44.59
N GLU A 1098 -68.10 -11.29 45.29
CA GLU A 1098 -68.26 -9.95 45.86
C GLU A 1098 -67.17 -9.62 46.88
N GLU A 1099 -66.88 -10.53 47.81
CA GLU A 1099 -65.81 -10.37 48.80
C GLU A 1099 -64.43 -10.22 48.12
N ALA A 1100 -64.11 -11.12 47.20
CA ALA A 1100 -62.85 -11.08 46.47
C ALA A 1100 -62.73 -9.82 45.61
N ASN A 1101 -63.83 -9.36 45.01
CA ASN A 1101 -63.89 -8.12 44.24
C ASN A 1101 -63.70 -6.90 45.14
N ARG A 1102 -64.27 -6.89 46.35
CA ARG A 1102 -64.04 -5.83 47.34
C ARG A 1102 -62.58 -5.75 47.77
N GLU A 1103 -61.91 -6.87 47.96
CA GLU A 1103 -60.46 -6.90 48.23
C GLU A 1103 -59.63 -6.43 47.01
N ILE A 1104 -60.04 -6.83 45.80
CA ILE A 1104 -59.41 -6.39 44.54
C ILE A 1104 -59.58 -4.89 44.34
N GLU A 1105 -60.77 -4.34 44.62
CA GLU A 1105 -61.06 -2.91 44.54
C GLU A 1105 -60.27 -2.13 45.56
N LYS A 1106 -60.18 -2.61 46.82
CA LYS A 1106 -59.34 -2.01 47.85
C LYS A 1106 -57.87 -1.98 47.41
N TYR A 1107 -57.33 -3.08 46.89
CA TYR A 1107 -55.97 -3.13 46.34
C TYR A 1107 -55.79 -2.18 45.15
N ASN A 1108 -56.76 -2.12 44.23
CA ASN A 1108 -56.71 -1.24 43.07
C ASN A 1108 -56.80 0.26 43.47
N GLN A 1109 -57.55 0.61 44.52
CA GLN A 1109 -57.61 1.96 45.09
C GLN A 1109 -56.31 2.33 45.81
N GLU A 1110 -55.74 1.41 46.60
CA GLU A 1110 -54.42 1.60 47.23
C GLU A 1110 -53.31 1.80 46.18
N LEU A 1111 -53.41 1.11 45.03
CA LEU A 1111 -52.53 1.33 43.88
C LEU A 1111 -52.72 2.69 43.19
N GLU A 1112 -53.94 3.22 43.13
CA GLU A 1112 -54.21 4.55 42.54
C GLU A 1112 -53.70 5.69 43.42
N GLN A 1113 -53.65 5.48 44.73
CA GLN A 1113 -53.07 6.45 45.68
C GLN A 1113 -51.53 6.43 45.69
N GLN A 1114 -50.89 5.39 45.17
CA GLN A 1114 -49.44 5.37 44.98
C GLN A 1114 -49.04 6.18 43.74
N GLU A 1115 -48.40 7.33 43.95
CA GLU A 1115 -47.76 8.09 42.87
C GLU A 1115 -46.62 7.26 42.26
N TYR A 1116 -46.82 6.81 41.03
CA TYR A 1116 -45.81 6.13 40.24
C TYR A 1116 -45.30 7.09 39.18
N HIS A 1117 -44.04 7.48 39.30
CA HIS A 1117 -43.38 8.38 38.36
C HIS A 1117 -42.50 7.60 37.39
N ASP A 1118 -42.39 8.09 36.15
CA ASP A 1118 -41.56 7.47 35.11
C ASP A 1118 -40.06 7.58 35.44
N LEU A 1119 -39.27 6.68 34.86
CA LEU A 1119 -37.80 6.66 34.96
C LEU A 1119 -37.17 7.97 34.45
N PHE A 1120 -37.82 8.60 33.47
CA PHE A 1120 -37.37 9.81 32.77
C PHE A 1120 -38.05 11.09 33.26
N GLU A 1121 -39.00 11.01 34.20
CA GLU A 1121 -39.58 12.19 34.82
C GLU A 1121 -38.57 12.79 35.82
N LEU A 1122 -38.19 14.06 35.59
CA LEU A 1122 -37.44 14.85 36.56
C LEU A 1122 -38.24 14.91 37.87
N LYS A 1123 -37.57 14.72 39.01
CA LYS A 1123 -38.22 14.93 40.31
C LYS A 1123 -38.78 16.36 40.34
N PRO A 1124 -40.02 16.54 40.82
CA PRO A 1124 -40.59 17.88 41.00
C PRO A 1124 -39.75 18.73 41.95
#